data_AF-A0A1D6JFE8-F1
#
_entry.id   AF-A0A1D6JFE8-F1
#
_cell.length_a   1.000
_cell.length_b   1.000
_cell.length_c   1.000
_cell.angle_alpha   90.00
_cell.angle_beta   90.00
_cell.angle_gamma   90.00
#
_symmetry.space_group_name_H-M   'P 1'
#
loop_
_entity.id
_entity.type
_entity.pdbx_description
1 polymer ?
#
loop_
_entity_poly.entity_id
_entity_poly.type
_entity_poly.pdbx_seq_one_letter_code
_entity_poly.pdbx_strand_id
1 'polypeptide(L)'
;MMSPFTGARRQEYSHSSVLGIQDNRALKLPVCVNFNLQNGGAQEWADESRRLSLSKAGNSNGSTHLGSGIFHHEPLEDFKSSNQSLLHSVRQRMAPNSLANRHVNTELAKHHAIKHAAVAVSALTSVVNDDLKSVKRPKESEVEVHWSNGPKFHSHIPKISEVETSLRFDENATDGYAKDVNECSPEETVQPSRTRAPSSQESLDARKALSTIYDKVLVVDNVMSARSVVQLLTTKYRNYIHACDTEVANINVKQETPVGHGKVTCFSIYSGTKGAEADFGNGKTCIWVDVLDGGPDVLMEFVPFFEDSSIRKVWHNYSFDSHVIENYGIKVAGFHADTMHLARLWDSSRRTDGGYSLEGLTNDHRVMGVVPKELQKIGKRSMKTIFGRKKIKKDGSEGKITAIEPVEILQREDRELWICYSSLDSMSTLRLYESLKSKLERKPWTFDGYPRPGGSLYDFYEEYWCPFGAILVKMETAGMLVDRAYLSEIEKVAVAQRESAADKFRKWASKYCPDAKYMNVNSDTQIRQLFFGGIENIYKSGDFLPKSKAIKVPNNETAVSEGKKVPKYRTIDLFSIVEDLKTDIFTASGWPSVSGAALRNLAGKVPSDLVYSTDDVNDDECGIHSEISHCDLEDTSSYGTAYDAFGGGKEGKEACHAIAALCEICSINSLISNFILPLQGNHISCKEGRIHCSLNINTETGRLSARAPNLQDRYKIRQAFVAAPGNTLIVADYGQLELRILAHLADCKSMLDAFKAGGDFHSRTAMNMYQHIREAVEEEKVILEWHPQPGQEKPPVPLLKDAFGAERRKAKMLNFSIAYGKTAHGLARDWKVSVKEAKDTLKLWYSDRKEVLAWQMKQKQLAHEKREVYTLLGRSRRFPNMAHATSGQRGHIERAAINAPVQGSAADVAMCAMLEIDRNTRLKELGWTLLLQVHDEVILEGPSESAELAKSIVVECMSKPFYGTNILKVDLAVDAKCAQNWYAAK
;
A
#
# COMPACT_ATOMS: atom_id res chain seq x y z
N MET A 1 45.88 -39.17 -25.85
CA MET A 1 46.35 -40.57 -25.91
C MET A 1 45.34 -41.47 -25.20
N MET A 2 45.56 -42.79 -25.19
CA MET A 2 44.57 -43.80 -24.80
C MET A 2 44.21 -43.82 -23.29
N SER A 3 43.11 -44.54 -23.00
CA SER A 3 42.57 -45.05 -21.73
C SER A 3 43.50 -46.14 -21.09
N PRO A 4 43.09 -47.15 -20.27
CA PRO A 4 41.77 -47.50 -19.65
C PRO A 4 41.85 -48.05 -18.19
N PHE A 5 40.77 -48.72 -17.73
CA PHE A 5 40.67 -49.71 -16.62
C PHE A 5 40.71 -49.19 -15.16
N THR A 6 39.62 -49.17 -14.37
CA THR A 6 38.77 -50.25 -13.73
C THR A 6 39.35 -50.90 -12.48
N GLY A 7 38.50 -51.13 -11.46
CA GLY A 7 38.76 -52.07 -10.37
C GLY A 7 37.73 -51.98 -9.24
N ALA A 8 36.84 -52.97 -9.10
CA ALA A 8 35.85 -53.04 -8.02
C ALA A 8 36.10 -54.25 -7.11
N ARG A 9 35.79 -54.14 -5.81
CA ARG A 9 35.38 -55.28 -4.96
C ARG A 9 34.70 -54.87 -3.65
N ARG A 10 33.82 -55.75 -3.16
CA ARG A 10 33.21 -55.71 -1.82
C ARG A 10 34.23 -56.12 -0.74
N GLN A 11 33.92 -55.79 0.50
CA GLN A 11 34.08 -56.76 1.59
C GLN A 11 32.97 -56.59 2.65
N GLU A 12 32.61 -57.69 3.31
CA GLU A 12 31.52 -57.82 4.27
C GLU A 12 32.10 -58.14 5.65
N TYR A 13 31.42 -57.80 6.75
CA TYR A 13 31.60 -58.42 8.08
C TYR A 13 30.28 -58.40 8.87
N SER A 14 30.07 -59.36 9.78
CA SER A 14 28.72 -59.75 10.24
C SER A 14 28.66 -60.34 11.67
N HIS A 15 27.48 -60.18 12.33
CA HIS A 15 26.99 -60.83 13.57
C HIS A 15 27.84 -60.65 14.87
N SER A 16 27.36 -60.80 16.12
CA SER A 16 26.05 -61.13 16.76
C SER A 16 25.87 -60.21 18.02
N SER A 17 24.96 -60.29 19.01
CA SER A 17 23.92 -61.21 19.54
C SER A 17 22.71 -60.35 20.06
N VAL A 18 21.51 -60.76 20.53
CA VAL A 18 20.91 -61.95 21.23
C VAL A 18 21.26 -61.96 22.74
N LEU A 19 20.35 -61.96 23.74
CA LEU A 19 18.93 -62.41 23.88
C LEU A 19 18.17 -61.62 25.01
N GLY A 20 16.82 -61.59 25.05
CA GLY A 20 16.03 -61.24 26.25
C GLY A 20 14.54 -60.89 26.02
N ILE A 21 13.60 -61.48 26.79
CA ILE A 21 12.12 -61.33 26.66
C ILE A 21 11.47 -61.23 28.06
N GLN A 22 10.46 -60.35 28.26
CA GLN A 22 9.33 -60.58 29.19
C GLN A 22 8.13 -59.62 28.99
N ASP A 23 7.11 -59.71 29.84
CA ASP A 23 5.70 -59.76 29.40
C ASP A 23 4.70 -58.81 30.14
N ASN A 24 3.57 -58.54 29.49
CA ASN A 24 2.22 -58.18 30.00
C ASN A 24 2.00 -57.26 31.24
N ARG A 25 1.26 -56.15 31.01
CA ARG A 25 0.01 -55.68 31.71
C ARG A 25 -0.31 -54.22 31.31
N ALA A 26 -1.52 -53.66 31.23
CA ALA A 26 -2.94 -54.06 31.15
C ALA A 26 -3.79 -53.04 31.96
N LEU A 27 -4.93 -52.58 31.40
CA LEU A 27 -6.00 -51.77 32.05
C LEU A 27 -5.60 -50.33 32.48
N LYS A 28 -6.44 -49.28 32.31
CA LYS A 28 -7.92 -49.22 32.39
C LYS A 28 -8.49 -48.04 31.58
N LEU A 29 -9.73 -48.19 31.08
CA LEU A 29 -10.62 -47.08 30.69
C LEU A 29 -11.34 -46.50 31.92
N PRO A 30 -12.00 -45.34 31.79
CA PRO A 30 -13.47 -45.37 31.94
C PRO A 30 -14.23 -44.84 30.71
N VAL A 31 -15.48 -45.25 30.59
CA VAL A 31 -16.39 -44.97 29.46
C VAL A 31 -17.77 -44.59 30.01
N CYS A 32 -18.32 -43.45 29.54
CA CYS A 32 -19.74 -43.08 29.54
C CYS A 32 -19.92 -41.97 28.48
N VAL A 33 -20.79 -41.93 27.46
CA VAL A 33 -21.85 -42.78 26.83
C VAL A 33 -23.17 -42.01 26.73
N ASN A 34 -23.55 -41.65 25.49
CA ASN A 34 -24.90 -41.33 25.00
C ASN A 34 -25.61 -40.09 25.61
N PHE A 35 -26.65 -39.49 25.02
CA PHE A 35 -27.29 -39.49 23.69
C PHE A 35 -27.75 -38.01 23.48
N ASN A 36 -28.00 -37.42 22.29
CA ASN A 36 -28.87 -37.80 21.17
C ASN A 36 -28.61 -36.87 19.97
N LEU A 37 -29.02 -37.28 18.76
CA LEU A 37 -29.32 -36.33 17.67
C LEU A 37 -30.83 -36.04 17.66
N GLN A 38 -31.22 -34.79 17.46
CA GLN A 38 -32.49 -34.41 16.84
C GLN A 38 -32.27 -33.26 15.86
N ASN A 39 -33.01 -33.28 14.75
CA ASN A 39 -33.05 -32.18 13.81
C ASN A 39 -33.90 -31.03 14.38
N GLY A 40 -33.41 -29.80 14.25
CA GLY A 40 -34.08 -28.58 14.71
C GLY A 40 -33.68 -27.38 13.87
N GLY A 41 -34.00 -27.41 12.57
CA GLY A 41 -33.63 -26.35 11.62
C GLY A 41 -34.61 -25.17 11.59
N ALA A 42 -34.16 -24.10 10.93
CA ALA A 42 -34.97 -23.01 10.34
C ALA A 42 -35.72 -22.01 11.24
N GLN A 43 -35.69 -22.08 12.58
CA GLN A 43 -36.51 -21.17 13.42
C GLN A 43 -35.77 -20.10 14.26
N GLU A 44 -34.48 -20.26 14.58
CA GLU A 44 -33.75 -19.25 15.38
C GLU A 44 -33.34 -17.99 14.58
N TRP A 45 -33.12 -18.09 13.26
CA TRP A 45 -32.66 -16.96 12.42
C TRP A 45 -33.69 -15.83 12.24
N ALA A 46 -34.97 -16.08 12.51
CA ALA A 46 -36.03 -15.09 12.39
C ALA A 46 -35.96 -13.99 13.47
N ASP A 47 -35.50 -14.32 14.68
CA ASP A 47 -35.54 -13.40 15.82
C ASP A 47 -34.22 -12.65 16.08
N GLU A 48 -33.08 -13.16 15.62
CA GLU A 48 -31.81 -12.41 15.66
C GLU A 48 -31.89 -11.16 14.75
N SER A 49 -32.51 -11.31 13.57
CA SER A 49 -32.83 -10.20 12.65
C SER A 49 -33.75 -9.15 13.29
N ARG A 50 -34.63 -9.56 14.22
CA ARG A 50 -35.62 -8.69 14.87
C ARG A 50 -35.05 -7.84 16.02
N ARG A 51 -33.85 -8.16 16.54
CA ARG A 51 -33.17 -7.38 17.59
C ARG A 51 -32.20 -6.32 17.05
N LEU A 52 -31.64 -6.52 15.87
CA LEU A 52 -30.66 -5.58 15.29
C LEU A 52 -31.28 -4.27 14.77
N SER A 53 -32.58 -4.27 14.44
CA SER A 53 -33.32 -3.13 13.89
C SER A 53 -33.67 -2.02 14.89
N LEU A 54 -33.66 -2.29 16.21
CA LEU A 54 -34.11 -1.36 17.25
C LEU A 54 -33.01 -0.44 17.84
N SER A 55 -31.79 -0.45 17.29
CA SER A 55 -30.64 0.33 17.80
C SER A 55 -30.33 1.63 17.04
N LYS A 56 -31.17 2.03 16.06
CA LYS A 56 -30.93 3.22 15.22
C LYS A 56 -32.19 4.04 14.88
N ALA A 57 -32.92 4.50 15.90
CA ALA A 57 -33.94 5.55 15.75
C ALA A 57 -34.14 6.36 17.05
N GLY A 58 -34.15 7.70 16.96
CA GLY A 58 -34.41 8.64 18.08
C GLY A 58 -33.27 8.73 19.12
N ASN A 59 -32.80 9.90 19.56
CA ASN A 59 -33.57 11.10 19.89
C ASN A 59 -32.77 12.40 19.73
N SER A 60 -33.49 13.52 19.76
CA SER A 60 -32.97 14.89 19.76
C SER A 60 -33.70 15.74 20.80
N ASN A 61 -32.95 16.62 21.47
CA ASN A 61 -33.43 17.66 22.42
C ASN A 61 -34.03 17.15 23.76
N GLY A 62 -33.97 18.02 24.78
CA GLY A 62 -34.63 17.83 26.07
C GLY A 62 -33.69 17.94 27.27
N SER A 63 -33.55 19.14 27.83
CA SER A 63 -32.83 19.39 29.10
C SER A 63 -33.79 19.81 30.20
N THR A 64 -33.69 19.21 31.39
CA THR A 64 -34.21 19.80 32.64
C THR A 64 -33.45 19.27 33.85
N HIS A 65 -33.33 20.11 34.88
CA HIS A 65 -32.69 19.79 36.16
C HIS A 65 -33.66 19.12 37.15
N LEU A 66 -33.10 18.25 37.99
CA LEU A 66 -33.41 17.90 39.40
C LEU A 66 -32.30 16.90 39.78
N GLY A 67 -31.69 16.84 40.96
CA GLY A 67 -31.91 17.44 42.27
C GLY A 67 -31.32 16.44 43.28
N SER A 68 -30.06 16.59 43.70
CA SER A 68 -29.65 17.10 45.04
C SER A 68 -29.52 16.00 46.13
N GLY A 69 -28.37 15.98 46.83
CA GLY A 69 -28.00 14.98 47.85
C GLY A 69 -26.62 14.37 47.53
N ILE A 70 -25.46 14.90 47.96
CA ILE A 70 -24.98 15.19 49.33
C ILE A 70 -24.89 13.93 50.19
N PHE A 71 -23.65 13.47 50.44
CA PHE A 71 -23.09 13.35 51.81
C PHE A 71 -21.54 13.37 51.78
N HIS A 72 -20.92 13.53 52.95
CA HIS A 72 -19.53 13.94 53.17
C HIS A 72 -18.68 12.86 53.91
N HIS A 73 -17.35 13.08 53.92
CA HIS A 73 -16.28 12.38 54.68
C HIS A 73 -16.01 10.90 54.29
N GLU A 74 -14.78 10.38 54.08
CA GLU A 74 -13.42 10.62 54.66
C GLU A 74 -13.24 9.96 56.06
N PRO A 75 -12.02 9.60 56.54
CA PRO A 75 -11.28 8.38 56.15
C PRO A 75 -10.87 7.47 57.37
N LEU A 76 -9.64 6.92 57.37
CA LEU A 76 -8.95 5.95 58.27
C LEU A 76 -9.08 4.46 57.85
N GLU A 77 -7.97 3.74 57.56
CA GLU A 77 -7.03 2.98 58.44
C GLU A 77 -7.62 1.61 58.91
N ASP A 78 -6.88 0.54 59.24
CA ASP A 78 -5.46 0.37 59.60
C ASP A 78 -4.94 -1.12 59.42
N PHE A 79 -3.70 -1.40 59.85
CA PHE A 79 -3.04 -2.67 60.24
C PHE A 79 -2.35 -3.59 59.18
N LYS A 80 -1.00 -3.49 59.15
CA LYS A 80 0.03 -4.50 59.57
C LYS A 80 0.07 -5.92 58.94
N SER A 81 1.23 -6.60 58.83
CA SER A 81 2.66 -6.23 58.95
C SER A 81 3.58 -7.43 58.57
N SER A 82 4.91 -7.19 58.63
CA SER A 82 6.01 -8.19 58.59
C SER A 82 6.40 -8.75 57.20
N ASN A 83 7.69 -9.01 56.88
CA ASN A 83 8.91 -8.72 57.66
C ASN A 83 10.17 -8.47 56.79
N GLN A 84 11.09 -7.69 57.35
CA GLN A 84 12.58 -7.75 57.34
C GLN A 84 13.33 -8.55 56.23
N SER A 85 14.51 -8.14 55.73
CA SER A 85 15.52 -7.17 56.22
C SER A 85 16.50 -6.73 55.09
N LEU A 86 16.96 -5.46 55.06
CA LEU A 86 18.34 -4.95 55.36
C LEU A 86 19.45 -5.37 54.34
N LEU A 87 20.48 -4.56 53.98
CA LEU A 87 20.98 -3.24 54.48
C LEU A 87 21.82 -2.47 53.40
N HIS A 88 22.15 -1.20 53.70
CA HIS A 88 23.19 -0.24 53.18
C HIS A 88 24.25 -0.63 52.11
N SER A 89 24.92 0.30 51.40
CA SER A 89 25.05 1.79 51.45
C SER A 89 25.50 2.35 50.07
N VAL A 90 25.04 3.52 49.59
CA VAL A 90 25.61 4.87 49.77
C VAL A 90 27.14 5.02 49.54
N ARG A 91 27.59 5.39 48.32
CA ARG A 91 28.32 6.68 48.07
C ARG A 91 28.66 7.02 46.60
N GLN A 92 28.55 8.34 46.33
CA GLN A 92 29.36 9.19 45.43
C GLN A 92 29.38 9.02 43.89
N ARG A 93 29.73 10.14 43.24
CA ARG A 93 29.79 10.37 41.78
C ARG A 93 31.22 10.19 41.29
N MET A 94 31.42 9.67 40.07
CA MET A 94 32.45 10.14 39.14
C MET A 94 32.03 9.95 37.67
N ALA A 95 32.52 10.85 36.83
CA ALA A 95 32.70 10.75 35.38
C ALA A 95 34.20 11.10 35.14
N PRO A 96 34.82 10.96 33.93
CA PRO A 96 34.19 10.91 32.60
C PRO A 96 34.91 10.01 31.54
N ASN A 97 34.62 10.27 30.26
CA ASN A 97 35.49 10.12 29.06
C ASN A 97 35.88 8.72 28.49
N SER A 98 35.30 8.44 27.31
CA SER A 98 35.96 8.13 26.00
C SER A 98 37.09 7.09 25.82
N LEU A 99 37.07 6.48 24.60
CA LEU A 99 38.13 5.80 23.83
C LEU A 99 38.26 4.26 23.91
N ALA A 100 37.79 3.63 22.83
CA ALA A 100 38.51 2.72 21.90
C ALA A 100 39.20 1.39 22.35
N ASN A 101 39.07 0.42 21.43
CA ASN A 101 39.94 -0.74 21.13
C ASN A 101 39.86 -2.07 21.94
N ARG A 102 39.49 -3.11 21.19
CA ARG A 102 40.13 -4.44 21.03
C ARG A 102 40.88 -5.08 22.21
N HIS A 103 40.44 -6.29 22.60
CA HIS A 103 41.17 -7.58 22.58
C HIS A 103 40.09 -8.69 22.78
N VAL A 104 40.05 -9.88 22.15
CA VAL A 104 41.04 -10.82 21.57
C VAL A 104 41.79 -11.68 22.60
N ASN A 105 41.28 -12.90 22.83
CA ASN A 105 42.04 -14.16 22.95
C ASN A 105 41.08 -15.31 22.51
N THR A 106 41.37 -16.34 21.69
CA THR A 106 42.48 -17.35 21.58
C THR A 106 42.69 -18.17 22.86
N GLU A 107 42.61 -19.51 22.84
CA GLU A 107 43.55 -20.52 22.27
C GLU A 107 42.93 -21.96 22.25
N LEU A 108 43.44 -23.04 21.60
CA LEU A 108 44.34 -23.22 20.43
C LEU A 108 44.43 -24.72 19.95
N ALA A 109 44.45 -24.96 18.62
CA ALA A 109 45.09 -26.08 17.86
C ALA A 109 44.77 -27.57 18.23
N LYS A 110 45.21 -28.65 17.54
CA LYS A 110 46.24 -28.94 16.47
C LYS A 110 45.62 -29.91 15.42
N HIS A 111 46.08 -30.05 14.16
CA HIS A 111 47.44 -30.40 13.69
C HIS A 111 47.78 -29.93 12.24
N HIS A 112 49.09 -29.98 11.92
CA HIS A 112 49.77 -29.66 10.64
C HIS A 112 49.56 -30.76 9.54
N ALA A 113 50.08 -30.70 8.28
CA ALA A 113 51.26 -29.97 7.75
C ALA A 113 51.37 -29.87 6.21
N ILE A 114 52.20 -28.93 5.70
CA ILE A 114 53.14 -29.05 4.54
C ILE A 114 52.48 -29.22 3.14
N LYS A 115 52.78 -28.47 2.06
CA LYS A 115 53.84 -27.52 1.60
C LYS A 115 53.18 -26.61 0.50
N HIS A 116 53.75 -25.63 -0.23
CA HIS A 116 55.02 -24.88 -0.45
C HIS A 116 54.60 -23.59 -1.23
N ALA A 117 55.36 -22.53 -1.53
CA ALA A 117 56.69 -21.97 -1.22
C ALA A 117 56.62 -20.43 -1.49
N ALA A 118 57.74 -19.69 -1.64
CA ALA A 118 57.73 -18.26 -1.98
C ALA A 118 59.01 -17.77 -2.72
N VAL A 119 58.92 -16.62 -3.40
CA VAL A 119 60.03 -15.76 -3.88
C VAL A 119 59.63 -14.28 -3.66
N ALA A 120 60.59 -13.37 -3.46
CA ALA A 120 60.36 -11.98 -3.02
C ALA A 120 61.25 -10.95 -3.78
N VAL A 121 61.49 -9.76 -3.18
CA VAL A 121 62.41 -8.65 -3.58
C VAL A 121 61.79 -7.64 -4.58
N SER A 122 61.93 -6.30 -4.49
CA SER A 122 62.27 -5.32 -3.43
C SER A 122 61.91 -3.89 -3.95
N ALA A 123 62.35 -2.80 -3.31
CA ALA A 123 61.95 -1.41 -3.61
C ALA A 123 63.13 -0.40 -3.74
N LEU A 124 62.78 0.89 -3.98
CA LEU A 124 63.57 2.14 -4.04
C LEU A 124 64.32 2.51 -5.34
N THR A 125 64.01 3.72 -5.84
CA THR A 125 64.96 4.86 -5.97
C THR A 125 64.18 6.20 -5.92
N SER A 126 64.87 7.34 -5.78
CA SER A 126 64.30 8.69 -5.55
C SER A 126 65.00 9.78 -6.41
N VAL A 127 64.96 11.08 -5.99
CA VAL A 127 65.68 12.28 -6.53
C VAL A 127 64.89 13.14 -7.56
N VAL A 128 64.89 14.50 -7.58
CA VAL A 128 64.90 15.57 -6.52
C VAL A 128 64.62 16.99 -7.10
N ASN A 129 64.13 17.93 -6.27
CA ASN A 129 64.08 19.43 -6.33
C ASN A 129 63.40 20.30 -7.44
N ASP A 130 62.57 21.24 -6.95
CA ASP A 130 62.52 22.72 -7.10
C ASP A 130 62.96 23.48 -8.39
N ASP A 131 62.17 24.52 -8.77
CA ASP A 131 62.63 25.94 -8.77
C ASP A 131 61.46 26.99 -8.80
N LEU A 132 61.75 28.30 -8.75
CA LEU A 132 60.81 29.40 -8.42
C LEU A 132 60.40 30.39 -9.56
N LYS A 133 59.15 30.89 -9.42
CA LYS A 133 58.68 32.29 -9.68
C LYS A 133 58.68 32.93 -11.10
N SER A 134 57.45 33.12 -11.59
CA SER A 134 56.81 34.44 -11.86
C SER A 134 56.95 35.19 -13.22
N VAL A 135 55.96 36.09 -13.45
CA VAL A 135 55.91 37.34 -14.28
C VAL A 135 54.75 37.41 -15.30
N LYS A 136 54.28 38.65 -15.48
CA LYS A 136 53.00 39.20 -15.99
C LYS A 136 52.69 39.03 -17.49
N ARG A 137 51.43 39.36 -17.84
CA ARG A 137 50.88 39.69 -19.17
C ARG A 137 51.79 40.59 -20.04
N PRO A 138 51.59 40.56 -21.37
CA PRO A 138 51.04 41.76 -22.03
C PRO A 138 49.71 41.52 -22.77
N LYS A 139 49.28 42.49 -23.57
CA LYS A 139 48.00 42.62 -24.27
C LYS A 139 48.27 43.08 -25.72
N GLU A 140 47.19 43.21 -26.50
CA GLU A 140 47.14 43.76 -27.87
C GLU A 140 47.87 42.92 -28.96
N SER A 141 47.44 42.80 -30.22
CA SER A 141 46.15 42.84 -30.96
C SER A 141 46.35 43.52 -32.30
N GLU A 142 46.19 42.78 -33.40
CA GLU A 142 45.92 43.35 -34.73
C GLU A 142 45.12 42.32 -35.57
N VAL A 143 44.64 42.72 -36.74
CA VAL A 143 43.45 42.14 -37.39
C VAL A 143 43.68 41.90 -38.89
N GLU A 144 43.26 40.73 -39.40
CA GLU A 144 42.44 40.53 -40.63
C GLU A 144 42.17 39.01 -40.84
N VAL A 145 40.92 38.53 -40.96
CA VAL A 145 40.06 38.41 -42.17
C VAL A 145 40.54 37.28 -43.13
N HIS A 146 39.73 36.34 -43.63
CA HIS A 146 38.26 36.16 -43.73
C HIS A 146 37.86 34.68 -43.51
N TRP A 147 36.60 34.40 -43.14
CA TRP A 147 35.92 33.09 -43.31
C TRP A 147 34.50 33.29 -43.84
N SER A 148 33.90 32.25 -44.46
CA SER A 148 32.67 32.36 -45.24
C SER A 148 31.52 31.45 -44.78
N ASN A 149 30.35 32.07 -44.61
CA ASN A 149 28.99 31.55 -44.80
C ASN A 149 28.46 30.35 -43.98
N GLY A 150 27.68 30.71 -42.94
CA GLY A 150 26.52 29.95 -42.45
C GLY A 150 25.50 30.94 -41.84
N PRO A 151 24.20 30.89 -42.20
CA PRO A 151 23.25 31.93 -41.78
C PRO A 151 22.81 31.80 -40.31
N LYS A 152 22.59 32.95 -39.66
CA LYS A 152 22.09 33.07 -38.28
C LYS A 152 20.60 33.44 -38.29
N PHE A 153 19.93 33.31 -37.14
CA PHE A 153 19.41 34.49 -36.43
C PHE A 153 19.28 34.21 -34.91
N HIS A 154 19.35 35.27 -34.11
CA HIS A 154 19.27 35.23 -32.64
C HIS A 154 17.89 35.63 -32.13
N SER A 155 17.55 35.21 -30.91
CA SER A 155 16.60 35.92 -30.05
C SER A 155 17.30 36.35 -28.75
N HIS A 156 17.30 37.66 -28.48
CA HIS A 156 17.64 38.24 -27.18
C HIS A 156 16.37 38.69 -26.46
N ILE A 157 16.41 38.74 -25.14
CA ILE A 157 15.33 39.26 -24.29
C ILE A 157 15.30 40.80 -24.35
N PRO A 158 14.12 41.43 -24.49
CA PRO A 158 13.85 42.74 -23.91
C PRO A 158 12.63 42.77 -22.99
N LYS A 159 12.64 43.67 -22.01
CA LYS A 159 11.42 44.21 -21.37
C LYS A 159 10.79 45.24 -22.30
N ILE A 160 9.50 45.54 -22.14
CA ILE A 160 8.94 46.91 -22.04
C ILE A 160 7.42 46.86 -21.74
N SER A 161 6.88 47.98 -21.27
CA SER A 161 5.50 48.21 -20.87
C SER A 161 4.66 48.94 -21.93
N GLU A 162 3.32 48.81 -21.79
CA GLU A 162 2.31 49.85 -22.07
C GLU A 162 1.93 50.27 -23.51
N VAL A 163 0.66 50.74 -23.60
CA VAL A 163 0.04 51.69 -24.58
C VAL A 163 -0.25 51.22 -26.03
N GLU A 164 -1.48 50.70 -26.18
CA GLU A 164 -2.61 51.27 -26.96
C GLU A 164 -2.71 51.35 -28.51
N THR A 165 -3.86 50.87 -28.99
CA THR A 165 -4.72 51.31 -30.14
C THR A 165 -4.17 51.94 -31.43
N SER A 166 -4.55 51.37 -32.58
CA SER A 166 -5.66 51.91 -33.44
C SER A 166 -6.23 50.80 -34.37
N LEU A 167 -7.56 50.62 -34.55
CA LEU A 167 -8.48 51.25 -35.54
C LEU A 167 -8.06 51.00 -37.02
N ARG A 168 -8.92 50.67 -38.01
CA ARG A 168 -10.40 50.47 -38.17
C ARG A 168 -10.64 49.73 -39.53
N PHE A 169 -11.82 49.43 -40.12
CA PHE A 169 -13.26 49.72 -39.91
C PHE A 169 -14.12 48.68 -40.72
N ASP A 170 -15.35 48.37 -40.27
CA ASP A 170 -16.67 48.19 -40.96
C ASP A 170 -16.83 47.43 -42.32
N GLU A 171 -18.02 46.99 -42.79
CA GLU A 171 -19.47 47.17 -42.46
C GLU A 171 -20.21 45.84 -42.88
N ASN A 172 -21.44 45.39 -42.58
CA ASN A 172 -22.75 45.83 -42.02
C ASN A 172 -23.24 44.75 -40.99
N ALA A 173 -24.34 44.80 -40.20
CA ALA A 173 -25.73 45.31 -40.26
C ALA A 173 -26.73 44.43 -41.07
N THR A 174 -27.93 44.06 -40.60
CA THR A 174 -28.66 44.19 -39.30
C THR A 174 -29.65 42.99 -39.19
N ASP A 175 -30.50 42.71 -38.18
CA ASP A 175 -30.99 43.34 -36.92
C ASP A 175 -31.46 42.17 -35.97
N GLY A 176 -32.09 42.32 -34.79
CA GLY A 176 -32.55 43.48 -34.03
C GLY A 176 -33.30 43.09 -32.74
N TYR A 177 -33.66 44.08 -31.92
CA TYR A 177 -34.23 44.02 -30.55
C TYR A 177 -33.30 43.44 -29.44
N ALA A 178 -32.73 44.20 -28.49
CA ALA A 178 -33.17 45.32 -27.62
C ALA A 178 -34.00 44.87 -26.39
N LYS A 179 -33.91 45.44 -25.18
CA LYS A 179 -33.06 46.49 -24.53
C LYS A 179 -33.35 46.40 -23.00
N ASP A 180 -32.68 47.02 -22.02
CA ASP A 180 -31.52 47.93 -21.96
C ASP A 180 -30.82 47.77 -20.58
N VAL A 181 -29.62 48.35 -20.43
CA VAL A 181 -28.97 48.62 -19.13
C VAL A 181 -28.96 50.13 -18.89
N ASN A 182 -28.84 50.60 -17.65
CA ASN A 182 -28.62 52.02 -17.37
C ASN A 182 -27.49 52.23 -16.35
N GLU A 183 -26.76 53.34 -16.50
CA GLU A 183 -25.58 53.70 -15.70
C GLU A 183 -25.95 54.64 -14.53
N CYS A 184 -25.10 54.68 -13.49
CA CYS A 184 -24.67 55.95 -12.88
C CYS A 184 -23.44 55.76 -11.97
N SER A 185 -22.83 56.89 -11.58
CA SER A 185 -21.81 57.05 -10.54
C SER A 185 -22.27 58.12 -9.53
N PRO A 186 -21.40 58.64 -8.66
CA PRO A 186 -20.82 58.01 -7.47
C PRO A 186 -21.57 58.43 -6.17
N GLU A 187 -20.99 58.11 -5.01
CA GLU A 187 -21.44 58.47 -3.64
C GLU A 187 -22.78 57.90 -3.16
N GLU A 188 -22.74 56.81 -2.37
CA GLU A 188 -23.47 56.77 -1.10
C GLU A 188 -22.88 55.75 -0.09
N THR A 189 -22.90 56.16 1.18
CA THR A 189 -22.62 55.43 2.44
C THR A 189 -21.96 54.04 2.46
N VAL A 190 -20.83 53.95 3.18
CA VAL A 190 -20.30 52.68 3.73
C VAL A 190 -21.33 52.01 4.65
N GLN A 191 -21.70 50.76 4.37
CA GLN A 191 -22.43 49.88 5.30
C GLN A 191 -21.59 48.63 5.66
N PRO A 192 -21.64 48.17 6.93
CA PRO A 192 -20.66 47.21 7.44
C PRO A 192 -21.03 45.74 7.23
N SER A 193 -20.00 44.91 7.08
CA SER A 193 -19.96 43.45 7.30
C SER A 193 -20.97 42.55 6.55
N ARG A 194 -20.46 41.62 5.73
CA ARG A 194 -21.19 40.41 5.35
C ARG A 194 -21.49 39.59 6.61
N THR A 195 -22.77 39.43 6.96
CA THR A 195 -23.21 38.78 8.20
C THR A 195 -22.75 37.32 8.25
N ARG A 196 -21.75 37.02 9.09
CA ARG A 196 -21.20 35.66 9.25
C ARG A 196 -22.23 34.77 9.95
N ALA A 197 -22.54 33.61 9.37
CA ALA A 197 -23.43 32.62 9.98
C ALA A 197 -22.86 32.09 11.31
N PRO A 198 -23.69 31.80 12.33
CA PRO A 198 -23.22 31.39 13.64
C PRO A 198 -22.50 30.05 13.61
N SER A 199 -21.23 30.05 14.04
CA SER A 199 -20.44 28.84 14.27
C SER A 199 -20.96 28.03 15.46
N SER A 200 -20.77 26.72 15.45
CA SER A 200 -21.12 25.86 16.60
C SER A 200 -20.30 26.22 17.84
N GLN A 201 -20.83 25.92 19.03
CA GLN A 201 -20.12 26.17 20.29
C GLN A 201 -18.72 25.51 20.31
N GLU A 202 -18.62 24.25 19.87
CA GLU A 202 -17.33 23.56 19.72
C GLU A 202 -16.34 24.31 18.80
N SER A 203 -16.82 24.97 17.74
CA SER A 203 -15.98 25.76 16.84
C SER A 203 -15.53 27.07 17.50
N LEU A 204 -16.39 27.73 18.26
CA LEU A 204 -16.05 28.91 19.07
C LEU A 204 -15.00 28.58 20.13
N ASP A 205 -15.21 27.49 20.87
CA ASP A 205 -14.29 27.04 21.93
C ASP A 205 -12.93 26.61 21.34
N ALA A 206 -12.93 25.90 20.20
CA ALA A 206 -11.71 25.54 19.49
C ALA A 206 -10.93 26.76 18.98
N ARG A 207 -11.62 27.76 18.39
CA ARG A 207 -10.99 29.02 17.95
C ARG A 207 -10.39 29.80 19.12
N LYS A 208 -11.13 29.90 20.23
CA LYS A 208 -10.69 30.61 21.45
C LYS A 208 -9.51 29.92 22.15
N ALA A 209 -9.45 28.58 22.10
CA ALA A 209 -8.26 27.86 22.56
C ALA A 209 -7.07 28.12 21.64
N LEU A 210 -7.28 28.03 20.31
CA LEU A 210 -6.25 28.18 19.29
C LEU A 210 -5.57 29.56 19.32
N SER A 211 -6.33 30.65 19.49
CA SER A 211 -5.78 32.01 19.49
C SER A 211 -4.79 32.28 20.63
N THR A 212 -4.79 31.49 21.72
CA THR A 212 -3.81 31.62 22.82
C THR A 212 -2.37 31.25 22.44
N ILE A 213 -2.15 30.73 21.22
CA ILE A 213 -0.83 30.36 20.72
C ILE A 213 -0.13 31.53 20.03
N TYR A 214 -0.87 32.53 19.52
CA TYR A 214 -0.33 33.62 18.70
C TYR A 214 0.82 34.39 19.37
N ASP A 215 0.68 34.65 20.67
CA ASP A 215 1.70 35.33 21.48
C ASP A 215 3.04 34.58 21.51
N LYS A 216 3.08 33.27 21.23
CA LYS A 216 4.30 32.45 21.17
C LYS A 216 4.90 32.29 19.77
N VAL A 217 4.23 32.78 18.73
CA VAL A 217 4.67 32.65 17.32
C VAL A 217 5.43 33.90 16.87
N LEU A 218 6.64 33.72 16.34
CA LEU A 218 7.36 34.74 15.56
C LEU A 218 6.92 34.61 14.10
N VAL A 219 6.31 35.66 13.56
CA VAL A 219 5.99 35.78 12.13
C VAL A 219 7.25 36.22 11.38
N VAL A 220 7.55 35.52 10.28
CA VAL A 220 8.66 35.78 9.36
C VAL A 220 8.06 35.98 7.97
N ASP A 221 7.96 37.24 7.54
CA ASP A 221 7.29 37.66 6.31
C ASP A 221 8.25 38.32 5.29
N ASN A 222 9.56 38.34 5.58
CA ASN A 222 10.55 39.04 4.77
C ASN A 222 11.95 38.42 4.87
N VAL A 223 12.78 38.69 3.86
CA VAL A 223 14.16 38.15 3.73
C VAL A 223 15.07 38.50 4.92
N MET A 224 14.90 39.67 5.56
CA MET A 224 15.77 40.08 6.68
C MET A 224 15.41 39.38 7.99
N SER A 225 14.12 39.17 8.27
CA SER A 225 13.68 38.34 9.40
C SER A 225 14.02 36.86 9.17
N ALA A 226 13.88 36.36 7.93
CA ALA A 226 14.27 35.00 7.56
C ALA A 226 15.76 34.72 7.81
N ARG A 227 16.67 35.57 7.32
CA ARG A 227 18.13 35.47 7.57
C ARG A 227 18.46 35.43 9.06
N SER A 228 17.83 36.30 9.84
CA SER A 228 18.05 36.39 11.28
C SER A 228 17.64 35.10 12.00
N VAL A 229 16.50 34.51 11.60
CA VAL A 229 16.00 33.24 12.14
C VAL A 229 16.84 32.05 11.68
N VAL A 230 17.21 31.98 10.40
CA VAL A 230 18.05 30.90 9.86
C VAL A 230 19.44 30.91 10.49
N GLN A 231 20.02 32.08 10.78
CA GLN A 231 21.26 32.19 11.55
C GLN A 231 21.11 31.57 12.95
N LEU A 232 20.01 31.82 13.66
CA LEU A 232 19.75 31.23 14.98
C LEU A 232 19.54 29.70 14.90
N LEU A 233 18.82 29.21 13.88
CA LEU A 233 18.59 27.78 13.66
C LEU A 233 19.88 27.03 13.32
N THR A 234 20.72 27.58 12.44
CA THR A 234 21.95 26.92 11.97
C THR A 234 23.12 27.04 12.93
N THR A 235 23.08 27.94 13.92
CA THR A 235 24.13 28.14 14.94
C THR A 235 23.64 27.85 16.38
N LYS A 236 22.96 28.80 17.04
CA LYS A 236 22.52 28.73 18.45
C LYS A 236 21.67 27.49 18.75
N TYR A 237 20.77 27.13 17.83
CA TYR A 237 19.83 26.03 17.99
C TYR A 237 20.17 24.79 17.16
N ARG A 238 21.32 24.74 16.49
CA ARG A 238 21.75 23.66 15.57
C ARG A 238 21.61 22.24 16.13
N ASN A 239 21.85 22.09 17.44
CA ASN A 239 21.84 20.82 18.14
C ASN A 239 20.44 20.41 18.68
N TYR A 240 19.41 21.23 18.50
CA TYR A 240 18.06 20.94 18.97
C TYR A 240 17.41 19.86 18.07
N ILE A 241 16.13 19.59 18.31
CA ILE A 241 15.27 18.87 17.39
C ILE A 241 14.23 19.87 16.90
N HIS A 242 14.09 19.98 15.58
CA HIS A 242 13.21 20.94 14.93
C HIS A 242 12.01 20.19 14.37
N ALA A 243 10.81 20.41 14.89
CA ALA A 243 9.61 19.97 14.22
C ALA A 243 9.25 20.96 13.11
N CYS A 244 8.93 20.43 11.94
CA CYS A 244 8.61 21.20 10.74
C CYS A 244 7.29 20.71 10.14
N ASP A 245 6.56 21.61 9.48
CA ASP A 245 5.21 21.41 8.94
C ASP A 245 4.94 22.43 7.82
N THR A 246 4.33 22.02 6.70
CA THR A 246 4.05 22.87 5.53
C THR A 246 2.55 22.97 5.19
N GLU A 247 2.08 24.18 4.91
CA GLU A 247 0.74 24.43 4.37
C GLU A 247 0.83 24.68 2.86
N VAL A 248 -0.05 24.02 2.09
CA VAL A 248 0.13 23.87 0.63
C VAL A 248 -1.16 24.17 -0.14
N ALA A 249 -1.05 25.08 -1.11
CA ALA A 249 -2.06 25.42 -2.10
C ALA A 249 -1.88 24.65 -3.42
N ASN A 250 -2.87 24.76 -4.32
CA ASN A 250 -2.78 24.26 -5.71
C ASN A 250 -2.38 22.78 -5.87
N ILE A 251 -2.91 21.91 -5.01
CA ILE A 251 -2.80 20.45 -5.15
C ILE A 251 -4.06 19.74 -4.65
N ASN A 252 -4.58 18.80 -5.45
CA ASN A 252 -5.62 17.86 -5.06
C ASN A 252 -4.99 16.52 -4.68
N VAL A 253 -4.59 16.38 -3.41
CA VAL A 253 -3.90 15.20 -2.82
C VAL A 253 -4.64 13.84 -2.89
N LYS A 254 -5.75 13.76 -3.62
CA LYS A 254 -6.47 12.52 -3.99
C LYS A 254 -6.26 12.09 -5.44
N GLN A 255 -5.77 12.99 -6.29
CA GLN A 255 -5.53 12.81 -7.71
C GLN A 255 -4.07 13.10 -8.04
N GLU A 256 -3.47 14.08 -7.38
CA GLU A 256 -2.13 14.58 -7.68
C GLU A 256 -1.08 14.09 -6.68
N THR A 257 0.12 13.84 -7.18
CA THR A 257 1.32 13.51 -6.40
C THR A 257 2.06 14.79 -6.02
N PRO A 258 2.60 14.95 -4.78
CA PRO A 258 3.29 16.18 -4.38
C PRO A 258 4.59 16.43 -5.17
N VAL A 259 5.14 15.40 -5.82
CA VAL A 259 6.28 15.56 -6.74
C VAL A 259 5.83 16.41 -7.94
N GLY A 260 6.40 17.60 -8.09
CA GLY A 260 6.09 18.55 -9.16
C GLY A 260 4.76 19.31 -9.02
N HIS A 261 3.99 19.10 -7.94
CA HIS A 261 2.67 19.73 -7.74
C HIS A 261 2.52 20.33 -6.33
N GLY A 262 1.66 21.34 -6.23
CA GLY A 262 1.45 22.10 -4.99
C GLY A 262 2.42 23.26 -4.82
N LYS A 263 1.97 24.30 -4.10
CA LYS A 263 2.72 25.51 -3.77
C LYS A 263 2.66 25.74 -2.26
N VAL A 264 3.82 25.80 -1.60
CA VAL A 264 3.90 26.18 -0.18
C VAL A 264 3.40 27.62 0.00
N THR A 265 2.45 27.82 0.92
CA THR A 265 1.91 29.15 1.28
C THR A 265 2.48 29.65 2.60
N CYS A 266 2.75 28.74 3.52
CA CYS A 266 3.53 29.00 4.72
C CYS A 266 4.10 27.69 5.28
N PHE A 267 5.05 27.79 6.21
CA PHE A 267 5.54 26.67 6.98
C PHE A 267 5.83 27.11 8.42
N SER A 268 5.79 26.16 9.36
CA SER A 268 6.12 26.42 10.76
C SER A 268 7.31 25.60 11.23
N ILE A 269 8.09 26.17 12.16
CA ILE A 269 9.23 25.50 12.79
C ILE A 269 9.15 25.69 14.31
N TYR A 270 9.01 24.59 15.03
CA TYR A 270 9.06 24.56 16.50
C TYR A 270 10.30 23.80 16.95
N SER A 271 11.18 24.45 17.70
CA SER A 271 12.52 23.93 18.01
C SER A 271 12.69 23.69 19.50
N GLY A 272 13.16 22.51 19.89
CA GLY A 272 13.32 22.19 21.31
C GLY A 272 14.14 20.95 21.62
N THR A 273 14.30 20.71 22.91
CA THR A 273 14.92 19.54 23.53
C THR A 273 14.19 19.20 24.83
N LYS A 274 14.46 18.02 25.39
CA LYS A 274 13.84 17.47 26.61
C LYS A 274 14.19 18.28 27.87
N GLY A 275 13.58 19.46 28.01
CA GLY A 275 13.79 20.43 29.09
C GLY A 275 14.07 21.88 28.65
N ALA A 276 14.18 22.18 27.34
CA ALA A 276 14.39 23.54 26.85
C ALA A 276 13.77 23.76 25.45
N GLU A 277 12.92 24.78 25.33
CA GLU A 277 12.43 25.31 24.04
C GLU A 277 13.42 26.32 23.46
N ALA A 278 13.34 26.60 22.16
CA ALA A 278 14.02 27.74 21.56
C ALA A 278 13.31 29.05 21.95
N ASP A 279 14.05 30.16 21.93
CA ASP A 279 13.55 31.52 22.10
C ASP A 279 14.16 32.39 21.00
N PHE A 280 13.31 32.80 20.07
CA PHE A 280 13.65 33.65 18.92
C PHE A 280 13.53 35.14 19.27
N GLY A 281 13.33 35.47 20.55
CA GLY A 281 13.18 36.82 21.09
C GLY A 281 11.81 37.00 21.72
N ASN A 282 11.74 37.77 22.82
CA ASN A 282 10.50 38.12 23.52
C ASN A 282 9.62 36.92 23.93
N GLY A 283 10.20 35.72 24.13
CA GLY A 283 9.46 34.52 24.49
C GLY A 283 8.73 33.84 23.30
N LYS A 284 9.07 34.19 22.06
CA LYS A 284 8.58 33.49 20.86
C LYS A 284 9.31 32.14 20.72
N THR A 285 8.58 31.03 20.91
CA THR A 285 9.16 29.67 20.87
C THR A 285 8.84 28.88 19.59
N CYS A 286 7.91 29.37 18.76
CA CYS A 286 7.63 28.85 17.43
C CYS A 286 7.89 29.92 16.35
N ILE A 287 8.32 29.50 15.17
CA ILE A 287 8.41 30.31 13.95
C ILE A 287 7.23 29.96 13.04
N TRP A 288 6.67 30.95 12.37
CA TRP A 288 5.78 30.77 11.22
C TRP A 288 6.22 31.68 10.08
N VAL A 289 6.37 31.13 8.88
CA VAL A 289 7.00 31.80 7.72
C VAL A 289 5.99 31.99 6.60
N ASP A 290 5.80 33.24 6.15
CA ASP A 290 4.87 33.58 5.07
C ASP A 290 5.54 33.52 3.70
N VAL A 291 5.22 32.49 2.91
CA VAL A 291 5.71 32.29 1.54
C VAL A 291 4.69 32.79 0.50
N LEU A 292 3.44 32.99 0.91
CA LEU A 292 2.33 33.44 0.06
C LEU A 292 2.43 34.93 -0.23
N ASP A 293 2.59 35.73 0.83
CA ASP A 293 2.63 37.19 0.77
C ASP A 293 4.05 37.75 0.96
N GLY A 294 4.94 37.03 1.67
CA GLY A 294 6.37 37.35 1.75
C GLY A 294 7.17 36.95 0.49
N GLY A 295 6.64 36.03 -0.31
CA GLY A 295 7.23 35.59 -1.58
C GLY A 295 8.22 34.42 -1.47
N PRO A 296 8.65 33.84 -2.63
CA PRO A 296 9.48 32.64 -2.66
C PRO A 296 10.89 32.87 -2.10
N ASP A 297 11.42 34.09 -2.21
CA ASP A 297 12.76 34.43 -1.71
C ASP A 297 12.89 34.21 -0.19
N VAL A 298 11.80 34.38 0.55
CA VAL A 298 11.74 34.10 2.00
C VAL A 298 11.97 32.62 2.30
N LEU A 299 11.48 31.71 1.45
CA LEU A 299 11.74 30.27 1.56
C LEU A 299 13.19 29.93 1.15
N MET A 300 13.74 30.60 0.14
CA MET A 300 15.11 30.35 -0.32
C MET A 300 16.18 30.66 0.74
N GLU A 301 15.94 31.64 1.62
CA GLU A 301 16.84 31.92 2.76
C GLU A 301 16.95 30.74 3.74
N PHE A 302 16.00 29.79 3.76
CA PHE A 302 16.04 28.60 4.62
C PHE A 302 16.80 27.42 4.00
N VAL A 303 17.38 27.53 2.79
CA VAL A 303 18.26 26.51 2.19
C VAL A 303 19.34 26.01 3.16
N PRO A 304 20.11 26.88 3.87
CA PRO A 304 21.14 26.44 4.82
C PRO A 304 20.60 25.72 6.06
N PHE A 305 19.29 25.80 6.33
CA PHE A 305 18.63 25.01 7.36
C PHE A 305 18.14 23.67 6.80
N PHE A 306 17.43 23.67 5.67
CA PHE A 306 16.82 22.46 5.11
C PHE A 306 17.87 21.46 4.57
N GLU A 307 18.88 21.92 3.83
CA GLU A 307 19.87 21.03 3.19
C GLU A 307 20.96 20.52 4.16
N ASP A 308 21.05 21.08 5.37
CA ASP A 308 22.02 20.64 6.39
C ASP A 308 21.62 19.30 7.00
N SER A 309 22.33 18.24 6.62
CA SER A 309 22.08 16.87 7.08
C SER A 309 22.35 16.61 8.56
N SER A 310 23.04 17.53 9.26
CA SER A 310 23.32 17.41 10.70
C SER A 310 22.26 18.07 11.57
N ILE A 311 21.46 18.99 11.02
CA ILE A 311 20.32 19.61 11.70
C ILE A 311 19.13 18.64 11.66
N ARG A 312 18.66 18.21 12.83
CA ARG A 312 17.65 17.15 12.98
C ARG A 312 16.23 17.67 12.84
N LYS A 313 15.55 17.31 11.74
CA LYS A 313 14.14 17.66 11.49
C LYS A 313 13.19 16.49 11.76
N VAL A 314 12.04 16.80 12.36
CA VAL A 314 10.98 15.85 12.71
C VAL A 314 9.66 16.31 12.10
N TRP A 315 8.88 15.35 11.59
CA TRP A 315 7.71 15.64 10.75
C TRP A 315 6.51 14.76 11.11
N HIS A 316 5.39 15.00 10.44
CA HIS A 316 4.21 14.17 10.47
C HIS A 316 3.73 13.92 9.02
N ASN A 317 4.19 12.82 8.40
CA ASN A 317 4.11 12.54 6.96
C ASN A 317 5.18 13.24 6.10
N TYR A 318 6.46 13.16 6.52
CA TYR A 318 7.66 13.78 5.93
C TYR A 318 7.72 13.76 4.40
N SER A 319 7.33 12.65 3.76
CA SER A 319 7.25 12.50 2.30
C SER A 319 6.57 13.71 1.64
N PHE A 320 5.41 14.14 2.15
CA PHE A 320 4.67 15.24 1.56
C PHE A 320 5.42 16.57 1.67
N ASP A 321 5.89 16.92 2.86
CA ASP A 321 6.65 18.15 3.10
C ASP A 321 7.97 18.21 2.31
N SER A 322 8.68 17.08 2.19
CA SER A 322 9.92 16.99 1.40
C SER A 322 9.65 17.32 -0.06
N HIS A 323 8.68 16.65 -0.68
CA HIS A 323 8.36 16.84 -2.11
C HIS A 323 7.89 18.27 -2.42
N VAL A 324 7.04 18.87 -1.58
CA VAL A 324 6.56 20.25 -1.83
C VAL A 324 7.62 21.32 -1.60
N ILE A 325 8.66 21.06 -0.80
CA ILE A 325 9.85 21.91 -0.66
C ILE A 325 10.83 21.66 -1.82
N GLU A 326 11.04 20.41 -2.23
CA GLU A 326 11.88 20.01 -3.37
C GLU A 326 11.39 20.60 -4.69
N ASN A 327 10.09 20.91 -4.83
CA ASN A 327 9.52 21.66 -5.96
C ASN A 327 10.11 23.07 -6.15
N TYR A 328 10.78 23.63 -5.14
CA TYR A 328 11.50 24.91 -5.20
C TYR A 328 13.02 24.73 -5.43
N GLY A 329 13.48 23.48 -5.63
CA GLY A 329 14.89 23.14 -5.82
C GLY A 329 15.69 22.92 -4.54
N ILE A 330 15.03 22.93 -3.37
CA ILE A 330 15.67 22.79 -2.05
C ILE A 330 15.66 21.31 -1.64
N LYS A 331 16.82 20.69 -1.44
CA LYS A 331 16.93 19.26 -1.08
C LYS A 331 16.86 19.05 0.43
N VAL A 332 15.68 18.75 0.94
CA VAL A 332 15.46 18.56 2.38
C VAL A 332 16.30 17.37 2.90
N ALA A 333 17.21 17.66 3.83
CA ALA A 333 18.10 16.70 4.46
C ALA A 333 17.94 16.72 5.99
N GLY A 334 18.59 15.80 6.70
CA GLY A 334 18.54 15.75 8.17
C GLY A 334 17.22 15.21 8.74
N PHE A 335 16.52 14.38 7.97
CA PHE A 335 15.38 13.60 8.46
C PHE A 335 15.78 12.78 9.69
N HIS A 336 15.22 13.14 10.84
CA HIS A 336 15.51 12.51 12.14
C HIS A 336 14.37 11.58 12.58
N ALA A 337 13.10 12.00 12.40
CA ALA A 337 11.96 11.13 12.64
C ALA A 337 10.67 11.56 11.92
N ASP A 338 9.78 10.59 11.72
CA ASP A 338 8.37 10.81 11.39
C ASP A 338 7.48 10.28 12.53
N THR A 339 6.60 11.14 13.06
CA THR A 339 5.68 10.78 14.14
C THR A 339 4.62 9.74 13.75
N MET A 340 4.22 9.66 12.47
CA MET A 340 3.36 8.58 11.97
C MET A 340 4.09 7.24 12.00
N HIS A 341 5.38 7.20 11.63
CA HIS A 341 6.17 5.96 11.71
C HIS A 341 6.32 5.50 13.17
N LEU A 342 6.67 6.42 14.08
CA LEU A 342 6.78 6.12 15.51
C LEU A 342 5.44 5.65 16.12
N ALA A 343 4.31 6.25 15.72
CA ALA A 343 2.99 5.84 16.19
C ALA A 343 2.61 4.44 15.73
N ARG A 344 2.94 4.09 14.48
CA ARG A 344 2.69 2.76 13.88
C ARG A 344 3.56 1.66 14.45
N LEU A 345 4.80 1.98 14.85
CA LEU A 345 5.68 1.04 15.53
C LEU A 345 5.22 0.79 16.97
N TRP A 346 4.67 1.80 17.63
CA TRP A 346 4.11 1.68 18.98
C TRP A 346 2.83 0.82 18.99
N ASP A 347 1.91 1.08 18.05
CA ASP A 347 0.65 0.36 17.89
C ASP A 347 0.19 0.36 16.41
N SER A 348 0.32 -0.77 15.71
CA SER A 348 -0.06 -0.88 14.29
C SER A 348 -1.56 -1.07 14.04
N SER A 349 -2.36 -1.24 15.10
CA SER A 349 -3.79 -1.60 14.99
C SER A 349 -4.75 -0.42 15.14
N ARG A 350 -4.26 0.82 15.25
CA ARG A 350 -5.07 2.03 15.51
C ARG A 350 -6.05 2.43 14.41
N ARG A 351 -6.15 1.72 13.27
CA ARG A 351 -6.99 2.14 12.12
C ARG A 351 -8.48 2.30 12.47
N THR A 352 -8.98 1.54 13.45
CA THR A 352 -10.35 1.63 13.97
C THR A 352 -10.44 2.36 15.32
N ASP A 353 -9.33 2.93 15.81
CA ASP A 353 -9.15 3.43 17.17
C ASP A 353 -8.31 4.72 17.16
N GLY A 354 -8.96 5.84 16.83
CA GLY A 354 -8.34 7.17 16.70
C GLY A 354 -7.49 7.40 15.44
N GLY A 355 -6.92 6.33 14.85
CA GLY A 355 -6.09 6.42 13.66
C GLY A 355 -4.70 6.99 13.93
N TYR A 356 -4.14 7.64 12.91
CA TYR A 356 -2.74 8.10 12.86
C TYR A 356 -2.57 9.58 12.45
N SER A 357 -3.67 10.34 12.28
CA SER A 357 -3.55 11.78 12.03
C SER A 357 -3.05 12.50 13.28
N LEU A 358 -2.41 13.67 13.10
CA LEU A 358 -1.93 14.49 14.21
C LEU A 358 -3.05 14.83 15.20
N GLU A 359 -4.27 15.08 14.72
CA GLU A 359 -5.50 15.20 15.55
C GLU A 359 -5.83 13.91 16.31
N GLY A 360 -5.87 12.75 15.64
CA GLY A 360 -6.21 11.46 16.25
C GLY A 360 -5.16 10.90 17.22
N LEU A 361 -3.91 11.39 17.13
CA LEU A 361 -2.81 11.04 18.03
C LEU A 361 -2.69 12.03 19.19
N THR A 362 -2.80 13.34 18.96
CA THR A 362 -2.65 14.35 20.04
C THR A 362 -3.82 14.39 21.01
N ASN A 363 -5.04 14.05 20.57
CA ASN A 363 -6.20 13.96 21.46
C ASN A 363 -6.29 12.61 22.23
N ASP A 364 -5.44 11.63 21.92
CA ASP A 364 -5.47 10.33 22.60
C ASP A 364 -4.60 10.33 23.87
N HIS A 365 -5.23 10.31 25.04
CA HIS A 365 -4.55 10.23 26.34
C HIS A 365 -3.59 9.02 26.46
N ARG A 366 -3.81 7.92 25.73
CA ARG A 366 -2.90 6.76 25.70
C ARG A 366 -1.61 7.07 24.94
N VAL A 367 -1.67 8.01 23.99
CA VAL A 367 -0.53 8.52 23.21
C VAL A 367 0.13 9.71 23.92
N MET A 368 -0.63 10.66 24.47
CA MET A 368 -0.06 11.89 25.05
C MET A 368 0.13 11.88 26.58
N GLY A 369 -0.30 10.83 27.28
CA GLY A 369 -0.24 10.71 28.75
C GLY A 369 1.16 10.68 29.40
N VAL A 370 2.24 10.85 28.64
CA VAL A 370 3.62 11.05 29.14
C VAL A 370 3.99 12.54 29.18
N VAL A 371 3.32 13.36 28.38
CA VAL A 371 3.52 14.81 28.31
C VAL A 371 2.88 15.49 29.52
N PRO A 372 3.52 16.48 30.17
CA PRO A 372 2.96 17.19 31.32
C PRO A 372 1.55 17.76 31.06
N LYS A 373 0.66 17.68 32.06
CA LYS A 373 -0.75 18.11 31.95
C LYS A 373 -0.94 19.56 31.50
N GLU A 374 0.03 20.43 31.78
CA GLU A 374 0.06 21.83 31.34
C GLU A 374 0.09 21.97 29.82
N LEU A 375 0.83 21.08 29.14
CA LEU A 375 1.03 21.04 27.68
C LEU A 375 -0.08 20.23 26.96
N GLN A 376 -0.92 19.51 27.70
CA GLN A 376 -2.06 18.74 27.17
C GLN A 376 -3.32 19.59 26.90
N LYS A 377 -3.33 20.88 27.27
CA LYS A 377 -4.54 21.74 27.28
C LYS A 377 -5.11 22.06 25.88
N ILE A 378 -4.34 21.89 24.80
CA ILE A 378 -4.77 22.14 23.41
C ILE A 378 -4.31 20.98 22.52
N GLY A 379 -5.21 20.04 22.23
CA GLY A 379 -5.02 19.05 21.16
C GLY A 379 -5.44 19.64 19.81
N LYS A 380 -4.81 19.19 18.71
CA LYS A 380 -5.15 19.66 17.35
C LYS A 380 -6.63 19.38 17.06
N ARG A 381 -7.31 20.30 16.39
CA ARG A 381 -8.68 20.12 15.86
C ARG A 381 -8.69 20.24 14.34
N SER A 382 -9.61 19.55 13.68
CA SER A 382 -9.68 19.53 12.22
C SER A 382 -9.89 20.93 11.62
N MET A 383 -9.29 21.18 10.45
CA MET A 383 -9.50 22.41 9.68
C MET A 383 -10.99 22.68 9.40
N LYS A 384 -11.80 21.61 9.28
CA LYS A 384 -13.26 21.67 9.12
C LYS A 384 -13.99 22.15 10.40
N THR A 385 -13.46 21.85 11.59
CA THR A 385 -14.02 22.31 12.87
C THR A 385 -13.69 23.79 13.12
N ILE A 386 -12.49 24.23 12.72
CA ILE A 386 -12.03 25.60 12.96
C ILE A 386 -12.56 26.55 11.87
N PHE A 387 -12.32 26.26 10.59
CA PHE A 387 -12.59 27.17 9.46
C PHE A 387 -13.83 26.78 8.63
N GLY A 388 -14.49 25.65 8.94
CA GLY A 388 -15.60 25.14 8.14
C GLY A 388 -16.86 26.02 8.18
N ARG A 389 -17.26 26.57 7.04
CA ARG A 389 -18.45 27.41 6.84
C ARG A 389 -19.57 26.55 6.21
N LYS A 390 -20.78 26.49 6.78
CA LYS A 390 -21.92 25.76 6.16
C LYS A 390 -22.37 26.52 4.92
N LYS A 391 -22.50 25.86 3.76
CA LYS A 391 -23.07 26.50 2.56
C LYS A 391 -24.55 26.81 2.78
N ILE A 392 -24.91 28.08 2.73
CA ILE A 392 -26.30 28.53 2.76
C ILE A 392 -26.99 28.06 1.46
N LYS A 393 -28.22 27.57 1.55
CA LYS A 393 -29.04 27.15 0.40
C LYS A 393 -29.69 28.37 -0.28
N LYS A 394 -30.25 28.18 -1.48
CA LYS A 394 -31.03 29.22 -2.19
C LYS A 394 -32.26 29.73 -1.41
N ASP A 395 -32.68 29.00 -0.38
CA ASP A 395 -33.79 29.34 0.52
C ASP A 395 -33.34 30.11 1.79
N GLY A 396 -32.06 30.49 1.89
CA GLY A 396 -31.49 31.19 3.05
C GLY A 396 -31.18 30.31 4.27
N SER A 397 -31.59 29.04 4.28
CA SER A 397 -31.32 28.12 5.39
C SER A 397 -29.99 27.37 5.23
N GLU A 398 -29.45 26.87 6.34
CA GLU A 398 -28.19 26.13 6.34
C GLU A 398 -28.26 24.83 5.51
N GLY A 399 -27.30 24.66 4.60
CA GLY A 399 -27.09 23.41 3.90
C GLY A 399 -26.28 22.40 4.73
N LYS A 400 -26.51 21.11 4.48
CA LYS A 400 -25.77 20.00 5.13
C LYS A 400 -24.28 19.92 4.74
N ILE A 401 -23.82 20.72 3.79
CA ILE A 401 -22.45 20.72 3.28
C ILE A 401 -21.66 21.85 3.94
N THR A 402 -20.75 21.48 4.84
CA THR A 402 -19.66 22.37 5.26
C THR A 402 -18.65 22.50 4.12
N ALA A 403 -18.37 23.72 3.69
CA ALA A 403 -17.22 24.04 2.85
C ALA A 403 -16.08 24.57 3.73
N ILE A 404 -14.87 24.57 3.17
CA ILE A 404 -13.70 25.28 3.68
C ILE A 404 -13.23 26.14 2.50
N GLU A 405 -12.82 27.38 2.76
CA GLU A 405 -12.25 28.24 1.71
C GLU A 405 -10.85 27.73 1.30
N PRO A 406 -10.33 28.10 0.12
CA PRO A 406 -8.92 27.92 -0.24
C PRO A 406 -7.96 28.45 0.84
N VAL A 407 -6.83 27.78 1.02
CA VAL A 407 -5.86 28.09 2.09
C VAL A 407 -5.29 29.50 1.96
N GLU A 408 -5.18 30.02 0.74
CA GLU A 408 -4.75 31.38 0.41
C GLU A 408 -5.76 32.45 0.86
N ILE A 409 -7.03 32.08 0.97
CA ILE A 409 -8.09 32.93 1.53
C ILE A 409 -8.07 32.83 3.06
N LEU A 410 -7.87 31.64 3.64
CA LEU A 410 -7.77 31.48 5.10
C LEU A 410 -6.55 32.20 5.70
N GLN A 411 -5.38 32.12 5.03
CA GLN A 411 -4.14 32.80 5.42
C GLN A 411 -4.22 34.34 5.40
N ARG A 412 -5.26 34.90 4.73
CA ARG A 412 -5.49 36.34 4.60
C ARG A 412 -6.73 36.83 5.36
N GLU A 413 -7.89 36.17 5.25
CA GLU A 413 -9.14 36.55 5.94
C GLU A 413 -9.19 36.16 7.42
N ASP A 414 -8.67 34.98 7.78
CA ASP A 414 -8.71 34.41 9.13
C ASP A 414 -7.25 34.28 9.68
N ARG A 415 -6.37 35.22 9.28
CA ARG A 415 -4.90 35.18 9.37
C ARG A 415 -4.32 34.77 10.74
N GLU A 416 -4.75 35.39 11.85
CA GLU A 416 -4.23 35.03 13.18
C GLU A 416 -4.54 33.58 13.56
N LEU A 417 -5.75 33.10 13.24
CA LEU A 417 -6.15 31.71 13.48
C LEU A 417 -5.40 30.75 12.54
N TRP A 418 -5.10 31.16 11.31
CA TRP A 418 -4.29 30.38 10.37
C TRP A 418 -2.83 30.22 10.85
N ILE A 419 -2.21 31.32 11.28
CA ILE A 419 -0.87 31.34 11.88
C ILE A 419 -0.82 30.41 13.10
N CYS A 420 -1.82 30.48 13.98
CA CYS A 420 -1.93 29.57 15.12
C CYS A 420 -2.18 28.12 14.73
N TYR A 421 -2.94 27.86 13.66
CA TYR A 421 -3.25 26.50 13.17
C TYR A 421 -1.99 25.79 12.67
N SER A 422 -1.26 26.38 11.73
CA SER A 422 -0.02 25.79 11.21
C SER A 422 1.07 25.72 12.30
N SER A 423 1.20 26.74 13.15
CA SER A 423 2.15 26.69 14.28
C SER A 423 1.83 25.58 15.28
N LEU A 424 0.55 25.28 15.52
CA LEU A 424 0.14 24.19 16.40
C LEU A 424 0.59 22.83 15.86
N ASP A 425 0.84 22.65 14.57
CA ASP A 425 1.18 21.35 13.98
C ASP A 425 2.65 20.99 14.19
N SER A 426 3.60 21.91 13.97
CA SER A 426 5.00 21.68 14.39
C SER A 426 5.12 21.57 15.91
N MET A 427 4.41 22.41 16.68
CA MET A 427 4.35 22.31 18.15
C MET A 427 3.79 20.96 18.63
N SER A 428 2.74 20.45 17.98
CA SER A 428 2.15 19.15 18.27
C SER A 428 3.07 18.00 17.88
N THR A 429 3.73 18.12 16.73
CA THR A 429 4.63 17.10 16.16
C THR A 429 5.84 16.87 17.08
N LEU A 430 6.47 17.91 17.63
CA LEU A 430 7.59 17.71 18.57
C LEU A 430 7.14 17.01 19.87
N ARG A 431 6.00 17.43 20.45
CA ARG A 431 5.44 16.84 21.68
C ARG A 431 5.01 15.38 21.47
N LEU A 432 4.45 15.08 20.30
CA LEU A 432 4.07 13.73 19.89
C LEU A 432 5.31 12.85 19.70
N TYR A 433 6.36 13.36 19.06
CA TYR A 433 7.66 12.70 18.93
C TYR A 433 8.25 12.35 20.31
N GLU A 434 8.32 13.31 21.26
CA GLU A 434 8.86 13.04 22.59
C GLU A 434 8.07 11.96 23.34
N SER A 435 6.74 12.01 23.28
CA SER A 435 5.87 11.02 23.93
C SER A 435 6.01 9.61 23.31
N LEU A 436 6.06 9.53 21.98
CA LEU A 436 6.21 8.26 21.25
C LEU A 436 7.61 7.68 21.42
N LYS A 437 8.67 8.49 21.29
CA LYS A 437 10.06 8.13 21.61
C LYS A 437 10.13 7.50 22.99
N SER A 438 9.60 8.19 24.00
CA SER A 438 9.62 7.70 25.37
C SER A 438 8.82 6.40 25.59
N LYS A 439 7.78 6.14 24.79
CA LYS A 439 7.05 4.85 24.83
C LYS A 439 7.80 3.72 24.12
N LEU A 440 8.52 4.02 23.05
CA LEU A 440 9.32 3.05 22.30
C LEU A 440 10.62 2.69 23.05
N GLU A 441 11.26 3.67 23.71
CA GLU A 441 12.36 3.47 24.68
C GLU A 441 11.98 2.47 25.79
N ARG A 442 10.68 2.38 26.15
CA ARG A 442 10.14 1.44 27.16
C ARG A 442 9.62 0.12 26.59
N LYS A 443 9.53 -0.06 25.27
CA LYS A 443 9.19 -1.36 24.66
C LYS A 443 10.51 -2.11 24.38
N PRO A 444 10.79 -3.27 25.02
CA PRO A 444 11.99 -4.04 24.72
C PRO A 444 11.92 -4.59 23.30
N TRP A 445 13.07 -4.64 22.62
CA TRP A 445 13.17 -5.17 21.26
C TRP A 445 13.62 -6.64 21.28
N THR A 446 12.89 -7.49 20.55
CA THR A 446 13.28 -8.88 20.28
C THR A 446 13.71 -9.07 18.82
N PHE A 447 14.74 -9.87 18.60
CA PHE A 447 15.31 -10.22 17.31
C PHE A 447 15.38 -11.75 17.22
N ASP A 448 14.73 -12.34 16.21
CA ASP A 448 14.46 -13.78 16.09
C ASP A 448 13.96 -14.44 17.40
N GLY A 449 13.06 -13.75 18.10
CA GLY A 449 12.51 -14.20 19.38
C GLY A 449 13.41 -14.01 20.61
N TYR A 450 14.68 -13.64 20.44
CA TYR A 450 15.62 -13.35 21.54
C TYR A 450 15.58 -11.85 21.90
N PRO A 451 15.55 -11.45 23.19
CA PRO A 451 15.67 -10.04 23.56
C PRO A 451 17.05 -9.47 23.19
N ARG A 452 17.11 -8.31 22.51
CA ARG A 452 18.38 -7.60 22.26
C ARG A 452 18.82 -6.94 23.58
N PRO A 453 19.99 -7.29 24.18
CA PRO A 453 20.37 -6.76 25.48
C PRO A 453 20.49 -5.22 25.46
N GLY A 454 19.73 -4.55 26.31
CA GLY A 454 19.64 -3.08 26.36
C GLY A 454 18.88 -2.41 25.20
N GLY A 455 18.41 -3.18 24.20
CA GLY A 455 17.73 -2.65 23.02
C GLY A 455 16.23 -2.42 23.21
N SER A 456 15.75 -1.28 22.75
CA SER A 456 14.33 -0.88 22.71
C SER A 456 13.80 -0.81 21.28
N LEU A 457 12.48 -0.71 21.11
CA LEU A 457 11.90 -0.47 19.79
C LEU A 457 12.22 0.95 19.25
N TYR A 458 12.75 1.86 20.07
CA TYR A 458 13.28 3.12 19.55
C TYR A 458 14.63 2.91 18.83
N ASP A 459 15.47 1.98 19.31
CA ASP A 459 16.72 1.60 18.63
C ASP A 459 16.41 0.88 17.30
N PHE A 460 15.37 0.03 17.25
CA PHE A 460 14.86 -0.52 15.98
C PHE A 460 14.37 0.59 15.04
N TYR A 461 13.76 1.65 15.57
CA TYR A 461 13.33 2.79 14.75
C TYR A 461 14.52 3.49 14.09
N GLU A 462 15.57 3.81 14.85
CA GLU A 462 16.76 4.49 14.33
C GLU A 462 17.61 3.56 13.41
N GLU A 463 17.69 2.26 13.71
CA GLU A 463 18.47 1.27 12.93
C GLU A 463 17.81 0.88 11.58
N TYR A 464 16.47 0.88 11.51
CA TYR A 464 15.73 0.45 10.30
C TYR A 464 14.71 1.47 9.79
N TRP A 465 13.72 1.89 10.59
CA TRP A 465 12.55 2.64 10.07
C TRP A 465 12.85 4.10 9.72
N CYS A 466 13.85 4.73 10.33
CA CYS A 466 14.33 6.05 9.94
C CYS A 466 15.05 6.02 8.59
N PRO A 467 16.14 5.25 8.37
CA PRO A 467 16.78 5.18 7.06
C PRO A 467 15.87 4.59 5.97
N PHE A 468 14.96 3.67 6.31
CA PHE A 468 13.96 3.17 5.36
C PHE A 468 12.98 4.26 4.93
N GLY A 469 12.50 5.10 5.86
CA GLY A 469 11.65 6.26 5.53
C GLY A 469 12.31 7.20 4.52
N ALA A 470 13.61 7.48 4.69
CA ALA A 470 14.38 8.29 3.74
C ALA A 470 14.56 7.60 2.36
N ILE A 471 14.61 6.26 2.30
CA ILE A 471 14.62 5.51 1.03
C ILE A 471 13.28 5.62 0.32
N LEU A 472 12.15 5.56 1.04
CA LEU A 472 10.82 5.71 0.43
C LEU A 472 10.65 7.07 -0.27
N VAL A 473 11.12 8.17 0.34
CA VAL A 473 11.08 9.50 -0.29
C VAL A 473 11.92 9.52 -1.57
N LYS A 474 13.16 8.99 -1.57
CA LYS A 474 13.98 8.89 -2.79
C LYS A 474 13.28 8.11 -3.92
N MET A 475 12.60 7.01 -3.59
CA MET A 475 11.85 6.19 -4.55
C MET A 475 10.66 6.96 -5.13
N GLU A 476 9.95 7.72 -4.29
CA GLU A 476 8.88 8.62 -4.74
C GLU A 476 9.42 9.71 -5.67
N THR A 477 10.54 10.37 -5.33
CA THR A 477 11.19 11.38 -6.19
C THR A 477 11.67 10.78 -7.52
N ALA A 478 12.21 9.55 -7.50
CA ALA A 478 12.69 8.87 -8.70
C ALA A 478 11.53 8.45 -9.64
N GLY A 479 10.46 7.88 -9.10
CA GLY A 479 9.32 7.37 -9.88
C GLY A 479 9.70 6.31 -10.93
N MET A 480 8.77 5.96 -11.81
CA MET A 480 9.00 4.99 -12.91
C MET A 480 8.47 5.53 -14.24
N LEU A 481 9.27 5.42 -15.32
CA LEU A 481 8.89 5.93 -16.64
C LEU A 481 7.78 5.08 -17.28
N VAL A 482 6.83 5.74 -17.94
CA VAL A 482 5.68 5.08 -18.59
C VAL A 482 5.53 5.49 -20.05
N ASP A 483 5.46 4.49 -20.93
CA ASP A 483 5.11 4.66 -22.34
C ASP A 483 3.59 4.94 -22.48
N ARG A 484 3.28 6.22 -22.72
CA ARG A 484 1.90 6.69 -22.95
C ARG A 484 1.37 6.36 -24.34
N ALA A 485 2.24 6.18 -25.34
CA ALA A 485 1.81 5.80 -26.68
C ALA A 485 1.27 4.36 -26.66
N TYR A 486 2.02 3.45 -26.02
CA TYR A 486 1.59 2.08 -25.77
C TYR A 486 0.28 2.01 -24.95
N LEU A 487 0.13 2.83 -23.91
CA LEU A 487 -1.14 2.91 -23.16
C LEU A 487 -2.31 3.44 -24.01
N SER A 488 -2.07 4.40 -24.91
CA SER A 488 -3.13 4.95 -25.78
C SER A 488 -3.63 3.91 -26.80
N GLU A 489 -2.73 3.07 -27.34
CA GLU A 489 -3.15 1.93 -28.19
C GLU A 489 -3.88 0.85 -27.37
N ILE A 490 -3.43 0.55 -26.15
CA ILE A 490 -4.16 -0.31 -25.22
C ILE A 490 -5.57 0.23 -24.93
N GLU A 491 -5.73 1.55 -24.76
CA GLU A 491 -7.04 2.15 -24.49
C GLU A 491 -8.02 1.88 -25.63
N LYS A 492 -7.59 2.08 -26.88
CA LYS A 492 -8.40 1.79 -28.07
C LYS A 492 -8.84 0.32 -28.11
N VAL A 493 -7.91 -0.61 -27.88
CA VAL A 493 -8.18 -2.06 -27.85
C VAL A 493 -9.14 -2.43 -26.72
N ALA A 494 -8.93 -1.88 -25.51
CA ALA A 494 -9.79 -2.13 -24.36
C ALA A 494 -11.21 -1.56 -24.56
N VAL A 495 -11.33 -0.35 -25.11
CA VAL A 495 -12.62 0.26 -25.44
C VAL A 495 -13.36 -0.54 -26.51
N ALA A 496 -12.67 -0.98 -27.58
CA ALA A 496 -13.24 -1.80 -28.63
C ALA A 496 -13.71 -3.18 -28.11
N GLN A 497 -12.89 -3.86 -27.29
CA GLN A 497 -13.29 -5.13 -26.66
C GLN A 497 -14.44 -4.99 -25.67
N ARG A 498 -14.54 -3.85 -24.96
CA ARG A 498 -15.68 -3.56 -24.09
C ARG A 498 -16.95 -3.38 -24.89
N GLU A 499 -16.92 -2.63 -26.00
CA GLU A 499 -18.13 -2.40 -26.78
C GLU A 499 -18.55 -3.65 -27.56
N SER A 500 -17.60 -4.44 -28.07
CA SER A 500 -17.87 -5.79 -28.63
C SER A 500 -18.57 -6.71 -27.62
N ALA A 501 -18.08 -6.77 -26.37
CA ALA A 501 -18.74 -7.53 -25.30
C ALA A 501 -20.12 -6.95 -24.93
N ALA A 502 -20.27 -5.62 -24.96
CA ALA A 502 -21.54 -4.94 -24.73
C ALA A 502 -22.58 -5.27 -25.81
N ASP A 503 -22.18 -5.25 -27.08
CA ASP A 503 -23.03 -5.57 -28.22
C ASP A 503 -23.38 -7.05 -28.26
N LYS A 504 -22.46 -7.95 -27.90
CA LYS A 504 -22.78 -9.38 -27.77
C LYS A 504 -23.82 -9.64 -26.67
N PHE A 505 -23.73 -8.93 -25.55
CA PHE A 505 -24.78 -8.97 -24.52
C PHE A 505 -26.10 -8.35 -24.98
N ARG A 506 -26.07 -7.17 -25.61
CA ARG A 506 -27.26 -6.49 -26.17
C ARG A 506 -27.97 -7.36 -27.20
N LYS A 507 -27.22 -7.98 -28.13
CA LYS A 507 -27.71 -8.92 -29.16
C LYS A 507 -28.45 -10.10 -28.50
N TRP A 508 -27.83 -10.76 -27.52
CA TRP A 508 -28.47 -11.84 -26.76
C TRP A 508 -29.71 -11.38 -25.99
N ALA A 509 -29.61 -10.31 -25.19
CA ALA A 509 -30.72 -9.81 -24.38
C ALA A 509 -31.91 -9.34 -25.23
N SER A 510 -31.64 -8.80 -26.43
CA SER A 510 -32.68 -8.36 -27.37
C SER A 510 -33.56 -9.48 -27.91
N LYS A 511 -33.12 -10.75 -27.85
CA LYS A 511 -33.95 -11.93 -28.15
C LYS A 511 -35.16 -12.06 -27.21
N TYR A 512 -35.01 -11.60 -25.96
CA TYR A 512 -36.01 -11.74 -24.90
C TYR A 512 -36.71 -10.42 -24.58
N CYS A 513 -35.97 -9.30 -24.60
CA CYS A 513 -36.47 -7.96 -24.34
C CYS A 513 -35.99 -7.02 -25.47
N PRO A 514 -36.81 -6.73 -26.49
CA PRO A 514 -36.37 -6.02 -27.69
C PRO A 514 -35.71 -4.65 -27.45
N ASP A 515 -36.05 -3.98 -26.35
CA ASP A 515 -35.48 -2.69 -25.93
C ASP A 515 -34.11 -2.81 -25.25
N ALA A 516 -33.71 -4.01 -24.83
CA ALA A 516 -32.39 -4.26 -24.23
C ALA A 516 -31.23 -3.95 -25.20
N LYS A 517 -31.47 -3.90 -26.52
CA LYS A 517 -30.48 -3.41 -27.50
C LYS A 517 -30.00 -1.98 -27.23
N TYR A 518 -30.80 -1.17 -26.54
CA TYR A 518 -30.50 0.21 -26.18
C TYR A 518 -30.06 0.38 -24.71
N MET A 519 -29.87 -0.72 -23.97
CA MET A 519 -29.53 -0.63 -22.54
C MET A 519 -28.09 -0.20 -22.30
N ASN A 520 -27.89 0.54 -21.21
CA ASN A 520 -26.58 0.81 -20.65
C ASN A 520 -26.13 -0.37 -19.78
N VAL A 521 -25.37 -1.29 -20.40
CA VAL A 521 -24.73 -2.44 -19.74
C VAL A 521 -23.72 -2.09 -18.65
N ASN A 522 -23.42 -0.80 -18.43
CA ASN A 522 -22.62 -0.33 -17.28
C ASN A 522 -23.51 0.12 -16.10
N SER A 523 -24.83 -0.08 -16.17
CA SER A 523 -25.78 0.33 -15.14
C SER A 523 -26.28 -0.87 -14.34
N ASP A 524 -25.79 -1.02 -13.10
CA ASP A 524 -26.29 -1.97 -12.10
C ASP A 524 -27.82 -2.01 -12.01
N THR A 525 -28.47 -0.85 -12.14
CA THR A 525 -29.93 -0.72 -12.06
C THR A 525 -30.63 -1.34 -13.27
N GLN A 526 -30.05 -1.24 -14.48
CA GLN A 526 -30.62 -1.83 -15.69
C GLN A 526 -30.37 -3.34 -15.75
N ILE A 527 -29.16 -3.79 -15.41
CA ILE A 527 -28.85 -5.24 -15.34
C ILE A 527 -29.72 -5.92 -14.27
N ARG A 528 -29.87 -5.32 -13.08
CA ARG A 528 -30.75 -5.85 -12.02
C ARG A 528 -32.21 -5.91 -12.45
N GLN A 529 -32.69 -4.90 -13.20
CA GLN A 529 -34.05 -4.86 -13.72
C GLN A 529 -34.31 -5.97 -14.76
N LEU A 530 -33.30 -6.32 -15.56
CA LEU A 530 -33.36 -7.34 -16.60
C LEU A 530 -33.30 -8.77 -16.03
N PHE A 531 -32.57 -9.00 -14.93
CA PHE A 531 -32.38 -10.34 -14.36
C PHE A 531 -33.24 -10.68 -13.13
N PHE A 532 -33.76 -9.67 -12.42
CA PHE A 532 -34.44 -9.86 -11.13
C PHE A 532 -35.71 -9.00 -11.00
N GLY A 533 -36.36 -8.65 -12.11
CA GLY A 533 -37.61 -7.88 -12.09
C GLY A 533 -38.73 -8.68 -11.44
N GLY A 534 -39.32 -8.16 -10.36
CA GLY A 534 -40.31 -8.87 -9.54
C GLY A 534 -39.79 -9.45 -8.23
N ILE A 535 -38.48 -9.40 -7.93
CA ILE A 535 -37.92 -9.96 -6.69
C ILE A 535 -38.22 -9.11 -5.45
N GLU A 536 -38.40 -9.75 -4.30
CA GLU A 536 -38.54 -9.09 -2.99
C GLU A 536 -37.18 -8.65 -2.40
N ASN A 537 -37.18 -7.59 -1.59
CA ASN A 537 -36.01 -7.12 -0.85
C ASN A 537 -35.79 -7.91 0.45
N ILE A 538 -34.62 -8.53 0.63
CA ILE A 538 -34.33 -9.41 1.78
C ILE A 538 -34.30 -8.71 3.16
N TYR A 539 -34.33 -7.37 3.20
CA TYR A 539 -34.40 -6.59 4.45
C TYR A 539 -35.72 -5.83 4.62
N LYS A 540 -36.62 -5.89 3.63
CA LYS A 540 -37.89 -5.20 3.61
C LYS A 540 -38.95 -6.05 2.91
N SER A 541 -39.61 -6.92 3.67
CA SER A 541 -40.72 -7.68 3.10
C SER A 541 -41.82 -6.74 2.58
N GLY A 542 -42.35 -7.05 1.40
CA GLY A 542 -43.27 -6.20 0.64
C GLY A 542 -42.63 -5.13 -0.27
N ASP A 543 -41.31 -4.88 -0.20
CA ASP A 543 -40.61 -3.98 -1.13
C ASP A 543 -40.08 -4.79 -2.32
N PHE A 544 -40.85 -4.83 -3.41
CA PHE A 544 -40.54 -5.59 -4.63
C PHE A 544 -39.89 -4.71 -5.71
N LEU A 545 -38.90 -5.25 -6.43
CA LEU A 545 -38.44 -4.64 -7.68
C LEU A 545 -39.58 -4.76 -8.72
N PRO A 546 -39.96 -3.70 -9.44
CA PRO A 546 -41.09 -3.77 -10.38
C PRO A 546 -40.78 -4.78 -11.52
N LYS A 547 -41.82 -5.47 -12.02
CA LYS A 547 -41.66 -6.48 -13.09
C LYS A 547 -41.17 -5.88 -14.42
N SER A 548 -41.61 -4.67 -14.74
CA SER A 548 -41.15 -3.86 -15.87
C SER A 548 -40.88 -2.42 -15.45
N LYS A 549 -40.03 -1.71 -16.18
CA LYS A 549 -39.65 -0.33 -15.85
C LYS A 549 -39.23 0.50 -17.07
N ALA A 550 -39.94 1.60 -17.26
CA ALA A 550 -39.56 2.68 -18.18
C ALA A 550 -38.30 3.40 -17.68
N ILE A 551 -37.27 3.46 -18.54
CA ILE A 551 -35.98 4.10 -18.25
C ILE A 551 -35.61 5.02 -19.42
N LYS A 552 -35.20 6.26 -19.12
CA LYS A 552 -34.70 7.19 -20.14
C LYS A 552 -33.21 6.96 -20.38
N VAL A 553 -32.83 6.68 -21.62
CA VAL A 553 -31.43 6.50 -22.07
C VAL A 553 -31.08 7.53 -23.15
N PRO A 554 -29.80 7.92 -23.29
CA PRO A 554 -29.35 8.80 -24.37
C PRO A 554 -29.69 8.22 -25.74
N ASN A 555 -29.92 9.11 -26.71
CA ASN A 555 -30.23 8.72 -28.08
C ASN A 555 -28.97 8.83 -28.96
N ASN A 556 -28.41 7.69 -29.36
CA ASN A 556 -27.12 7.59 -30.05
C ASN A 556 -27.24 7.28 -31.55
N GLU A 557 -28.46 7.10 -32.09
CA GLU A 557 -28.67 6.82 -33.52
C GLU A 557 -28.44 8.11 -34.34
N THR A 558 -27.46 8.08 -35.24
CA THR A 558 -27.08 9.20 -36.13
C THR A 558 -27.89 9.28 -37.43
N ALA A 559 -28.83 8.35 -37.64
CA ALA A 559 -29.69 8.32 -38.83
C ALA A 559 -30.78 9.38 -38.76
N VAL A 560 -30.67 10.42 -39.60
CA VAL A 560 -31.70 11.44 -39.81
C VAL A 560 -32.58 11.04 -40.99
N SER A 561 -33.87 10.82 -40.74
CA SER A 561 -34.90 11.05 -41.78
C SER A 561 -35.26 12.54 -41.80
N GLU A 562 -35.43 13.10 -42.99
CA GLU A 562 -35.44 14.55 -43.18
C GLU A 562 -36.52 15.27 -42.37
N GLY A 563 -36.15 16.39 -41.74
CA GLY A 563 -37.09 17.37 -41.18
C GLY A 563 -37.45 17.27 -39.69
N LYS A 564 -36.99 16.28 -38.91
CA LYS A 564 -37.29 16.20 -37.46
C LYS A 564 -36.03 16.16 -36.57
N LYS A 565 -35.98 17.04 -35.56
CA LYS A 565 -34.94 17.03 -34.52
C LYS A 565 -35.07 15.76 -33.68
N VAL A 566 -34.04 14.91 -33.72
CA VAL A 566 -33.94 13.68 -32.92
C VAL A 566 -34.00 14.02 -31.42
N PRO A 567 -34.88 13.38 -30.61
CA PRO A 567 -34.97 13.66 -29.19
C PRO A 567 -33.73 13.14 -28.46
N LYS A 568 -33.10 13.99 -27.62
CA LYS A 568 -31.85 13.71 -26.89
C LYS A 568 -31.87 12.43 -26.03
N TYR A 569 -33.05 11.99 -25.62
CA TYR A 569 -33.28 10.76 -24.86
C TYR A 569 -34.42 9.98 -25.49
N ARG A 570 -34.31 8.65 -25.50
CA ARG A 570 -35.43 7.72 -25.73
C ARG A 570 -35.83 7.07 -24.40
N THR A 571 -37.10 6.71 -24.27
CA THR A 571 -37.56 5.82 -23.19
C THR A 571 -37.42 4.39 -23.68
N ILE A 572 -36.96 3.49 -22.82
CA ILE A 572 -36.91 2.04 -23.06
C ILE A 572 -37.60 1.31 -21.90
N ASP A 573 -38.33 0.24 -22.19
CA ASP A 573 -39.05 -0.56 -21.20
C ASP A 573 -38.35 -1.91 -20.94
N LEU A 574 -37.59 -1.98 -19.84
CA LEU A 574 -36.90 -3.21 -19.44
C LEU A 574 -37.77 -4.04 -18.49
N PHE A 575 -37.89 -5.33 -18.76
CA PHE A 575 -38.58 -6.33 -17.92
C PHE A 575 -37.65 -7.51 -17.62
N SER A 576 -38.02 -8.36 -16.65
CA SER A 576 -37.21 -9.55 -16.32
C SER A 576 -37.25 -10.56 -17.46
N ILE A 577 -36.09 -10.99 -17.97
CA ILE A 577 -35.98 -11.99 -19.04
C ILE A 577 -35.89 -13.44 -18.52
N VAL A 578 -36.00 -13.59 -17.20
CA VAL A 578 -35.94 -14.85 -16.45
C VAL A 578 -36.69 -14.67 -15.13
N GLU A 579 -37.37 -15.72 -14.66
CA GLU A 579 -38.17 -15.69 -13.43
C GLU A 579 -37.41 -16.27 -12.21
N ASP A 580 -36.75 -17.43 -12.35
CA ASP A 580 -36.15 -18.21 -11.25
C ASP A 580 -34.61 -18.07 -11.12
N LEU A 581 -34.02 -16.93 -11.49
CA LEU A 581 -32.57 -16.75 -11.44
C LEU A 581 -32.04 -16.62 -9.99
N LYS A 582 -31.41 -17.69 -9.50
CA LYS A 582 -30.88 -17.76 -8.12
C LYS A 582 -29.54 -17.03 -7.96
N THR A 583 -29.42 -16.23 -6.90
CA THR A 583 -28.21 -15.51 -6.51
C THR A 583 -27.98 -15.53 -5.00
N ASP A 584 -26.74 -15.79 -4.59
CA ASP A 584 -26.32 -15.80 -3.18
C ASP A 584 -25.81 -14.43 -2.68
N ILE A 585 -25.71 -13.44 -3.57
CA ILE A 585 -25.00 -12.18 -3.30
C ILE A 585 -25.95 -10.98 -3.42
N PHE A 586 -26.15 -10.30 -2.30
CA PHE A 586 -27.01 -9.12 -2.18
C PHE A 586 -26.19 -7.86 -1.88
N THR A 587 -26.75 -6.69 -2.18
CA THR A 587 -26.21 -5.38 -1.80
C THR A 587 -26.45 -5.12 -0.32
N ALA A 588 -25.71 -4.14 0.25
CA ALA A 588 -25.99 -3.62 1.60
C ALA A 588 -27.39 -2.96 1.75
N SER A 589 -28.17 -2.88 0.68
CA SER A 589 -29.56 -2.39 0.64
C SER A 589 -30.60 -3.49 0.39
N GLY A 590 -30.21 -4.78 0.42
CA GLY A 590 -31.12 -5.92 0.35
C GLY A 590 -31.59 -6.32 -1.06
N TRP A 591 -30.98 -5.75 -2.10
CA TRP A 591 -31.27 -6.10 -3.51
C TRP A 591 -30.23 -7.07 -4.07
N PRO A 592 -30.53 -7.87 -5.10
CA PRO A 592 -29.53 -8.64 -5.83
C PRO A 592 -28.31 -7.83 -6.26
N SER A 593 -27.13 -8.38 -6.04
CA SER A 593 -25.88 -7.84 -6.57
C SER A 593 -25.71 -8.25 -8.02
N VAL A 594 -25.32 -7.29 -8.86
CA VAL A 594 -24.88 -7.51 -10.25
C VAL A 594 -23.40 -7.12 -10.41
N SER A 595 -22.66 -7.16 -9.31
CA SER A 595 -21.20 -7.00 -9.34
C SER A 595 -20.54 -8.15 -10.10
N GLY A 596 -19.34 -7.94 -10.65
CA GLY A 596 -18.59 -8.97 -11.39
C GLY A 596 -18.25 -10.24 -10.61
N ALA A 597 -18.44 -10.27 -9.28
CA ALA A 597 -18.39 -11.50 -8.47
C ALA A 597 -19.73 -12.26 -8.50
N ALA A 598 -20.85 -11.55 -8.46
CA ALA A 598 -22.19 -12.15 -8.59
C ALA A 598 -22.43 -12.65 -10.02
N LEU A 599 -22.15 -11.82 -11.04
CA LEU A 599 -22.25 -12.21 -12.45
C LEU A 599 -21.41 -13.46 -12.77
N ARG A 600 -20.23 -13.61 -12.13
CA ARG A 600 -19.39 -14.81 -12.29
C ARG A 600 -19.96 -16.07 -11.65
N ASN A 601 -20.73 -15.95 -10.57
CA ASN A 601 -21.49 -17.09 -10.03
C ASN A 601 -22.65 -17.50 -10.96
N LEU A 602 -23.29 -16.52 -11.61
CA LEU A 602 -24.36 -16.75 -12.59
C LEU A 602 -23.83 -17.41 -13.88
N ALA A 603 -22.71 -16.92 -14.42
CA ALA A 603 -22.10 -17.43 -15.66
C ALA A 603 -21.24 -18.70 -15.49
N GLY A 604 -20.54 -18.84 -14.36
CA GLY A 604 -19.55 -19.89 -14.14
C GLY A 604 -18.14 -19.52 -14.62
N LYS A 605 -17.41 -20.52 -15.13
CA LYS A 605 -16.04 -20.46 -15.65
C LYS A 605 -16.00 -20.54 -17.18
N VAL A 606 -16.82 -19.74 -17.86
CA VAL A 606 -16.72 -19.60 -19.32
C VAL A 606 -15.32 -19.06 -19.69
N PRO A 607 -14.56 -19.70 -20.60
CA PRO A 607 -13.26 -19.18 -21.05
C PRO A 607 -13.43 -17.88 -21.84
N SER A 608 -12.59 -16.87 -21.56
CA SER A 608 -12.69 -15.56 -22.21
C SER A 608 -12.51 -15.61 -23.74
N ASP A 609 -11.76 -16.59 -24.26
CA ASP A 609 -11.57 -16.77 -25.71
C ASP A 609 -12.89 -17.15 -26.41
N LEU A 610 -13.71 -17.97 -25.74
CA LEU A 610 -15.03 -18.40 -26.21
C LEU A 610 -16.05 -17.26 -26.27
N VAL A 611 -15.82 -16.17 -25.52
CA VAL A 611 -16.66 -14.95 -25.54
C VAL A 611 -16.49 -14.20 -26.87
N TYR A 612 -15.34 -14.33 -27.53
CA TYR A 612 -15.06 -13.62 -28.79
C TYR A 612 -15.26 -14.52 -30.04
N SER A 613 -14.81 -15.78 -30.01
CA SER A 613 -14.77 -16.68 -31.19
C SER A 613 -16.12 -17.32 -31.58
N THR A 614 -17.18 -16.54 -31.85
CA THR A 614 -18.54 -17.09 -32.12
C THR A 614 -19.38 -16.36 -33.18
N ASP A 615 -18.83 -15.39 -33.91
CA ASP A 615 -19.55 -14.66 -34.97
C ASP A 615 -18.63 -14.46 -36.19
N ASP A 616 -18.38 -15.51 -36.98
CA ASP A 616 -17.69 -15.40 -38.30
C ASP A 616 -18.06 -16.56 -39.26
N VAL A 617 -19.37 -16.85 -39.34
CA VAL A 617 -19.96 -17.63 -40.43
C VAL A 617 -21.23 -16.90 -40.86
N ASN A 618 -21.23 -16.35 -42.08
CA ASN A 618 -22.47 -15.92 -42.72
C ASN A 618 -23.14 -17.15 -43.34
N ASP A 619 -24.47 -17.22 -43.27
CA ASP A 619 -25.24 -18.14 -44.10
C ASP A 619 -25.13 -17.69 -45.58
N ASP A 620 -24.26 -18.33 -46.37
CA ASP A 620 -24.54 -18.73 -47.76
C ASP A 620 -23.42 -19.64 -48.36
N GLU A 621 -23.85 -20.75 -48.96
CA GLU A 621 -23.16 -21.73 -49.84
C GLU A 621 -21.86 -22.49 -49.42
N CYS A 622 -21.86 -23.80 -49.74
CA CYS A 622 -20.70 -24.68 -49.96
C CYS A 622 -19.70 -25.00 -48.81
N GLY A 623 -20.23 -25.53 -47.71
CA GLY A 623 -19.95 -26.92 -47.31
C GLY A 623 -18.50 -27.43 -47.25
N ILE A 624 -17.82 -27.17 -46.13
CA ILE A 624 -16.93 -28.17 -45.51
C ILE A 624 -17.44 -28.42 -44.09
N HIS A 625 -17.97 -29.62 -43.83
CA HIS A 625 -18.27 -30.04 -42.46
C HIS A 625 -16.96 -30.33 -41.72
N SER A 626 -16.51 -29.39 -40.90
CA SER A 626 -15.66 -29.74 -39.75
C SER A 626 -16.52 -30.49 -38.75
N GLU A 627 -16.48 -31.83 -38.79
CA GLU A 627 -17.17 -32.67 -37.82
C GLU A 627 -16.71 -32.30 -36.41
N ILE A 628 -17.61 -31.73 -35.60
CA ILE A 628 -17.43 -31.65 -34.16
C ILE A 628 -17.43 -33.09 -33.67
N SER A 629 -16.25 -33.59 -33.30
CA SER A 629 -16.08 -35.00 -32.96
C SER A 629 -17.00 -35.36 -31.79
N HIS A 630 -17.73 -36.46 -31.94
CA HIS A 630 -18.88 -36.79 -31.10
C HIS A 630 -18.50 -37.33 -29.69
N CYS A 631 -17.38 -36.84 -29.15
CA CYS A 631 -16.69 -37.32 -27.96
C CYS A 631 -16.50 -36.26 -26.86
N ASP A 632 -16.88 -35.00 -27.09
CA ASP A 632 -16.97 -33.97 -26.04
C ASP A 632 -18.19 -34.25 -25.14
N LEU A 633 -18.01 -35.21 -24.21
CA LEU A 633 -18.97 -35.53 -23.17
C LEU A 633 -19.17 -34.34 -22.22
N GLU A 634 -20.44 -34.05 -21.94
CA GLU A 634 -20.98 -32.83 -21.35
C GLU A 634 -20.30 -32.32 -20.05
N ASP A 635 -19.21 -31.54 -20.13
CA ASP A 635 -18.70 -30.78 -18.96
C ASP A 635 -19.56 -29.54 -18.65
N THR A 636 -20.78 -29.83 -18.16
CA THR A 636 -21.71 -28.84 -17.59
C THR A 636 -21.17 -28.20 -16.29
N SER A 637 -20.14 -28.79 -15.65
CA SER A 637 -19.60 -28.30 -14.37
C SER A 637 -18.87 -26.93 -14.47
N SER A 638 -18.58 -26.53 -15.71
CA SER A 638 -18.03 -25.23 -16.08
C SER A 638 -19.03 -24.08 -15.93
N TYR A 639 -20.34 -24.31 -16.06
CA TYR A 639 -21.36 -23.27 -16.08
C TYR A 639 -21.89 -22.87 -14.69
N GLY A 640 -22.60 -21.74 -14.62
CA GLY A 640 -23.18 -21.17 -13.39
C GLY A 640 -24.71 -21.30 -13.31
N THR A 641 -25.33 -20.65 -12.31
CA THR A 641 -26.78 -20.80 -12.06
C THR A 641 -27.68 -20.26 -13.17
N ALA A 642 -27.15 -19.52 -14.14
CA ALA A 642 -27.89 -19.11 -15.33
C ALA A 642 -28.09 -20.25 -16.35
N TYR A 643 -27.31 -21.34 -16.30
CA TYR A 643 -27.50 -22.47 -17.21
C TYR A 643 -28.87 -23.11 -17.02
N ASP A 644 -29.18 -23.52 -15.78
CA ASP A 644 -30.46 -24.13 -15.42
C ASP A 644 -31.62 -23.13 -15.58
N ALA A 645 -31.42 -21.87 -15.16
CA ALA A 645 -32.45 -20.84 -15.17
C ALA A 645 -32.91 -20.40 -16.58
N PHE A 646 -32.10 -20.68 -17.61
CA PHE A 646 -32.45 -20.46 -19.02
C PHE A 646 -32.74 -21.78 -19.78
N GLY A 647 -33.02 -22.88 -19.06
CA GLY A 647 -33.48 -24.15 -19.64
C GLY A 647 -32.38 -25.16 -20.01
N GLY A 648 -31.12 -24.88 -19.71
CA GLY A 648 -29.98 -25.74 -20.04
C GLY A 648 -29.69 -25.80 -21.54
N GLY A 649 -29.19 -26.94 -22.03
CA GLY A 649 -29.06 -27.21 -23.47
C GLY A 649 -28.12 -26.24 -24.20
N LYS A 650 -28.65 -25.52 -25.20
CA LYS A 650 -27.93 -24.47 -25.95
C LYS A 650 -28.20 -23.09 -25.34
N GLU A 651 -29.44 -22.86 -24.95
CA GLU A 651 -30.01 -21.62 -24.44
C GLU A 651 -29.32 -21.19 -23.13
N GLY A 652 -29.12 -22.13 -22.21
CA GLY A 652 -28.36 -21.94 -20.98
C GLY A 652 -26.86 -21.69 -21.20
N LYS A 653 -26.26 -22.23 -22.28
CA LYS A 653 -24.87 -21.94 -22.67
C LYS A 653 -24.77 -20.51 -23.21
N GLU A 654 -25.64 -20.12 -24.13
CA GLU A 654 -25.74 -18.74 -24.64
C GLU A 654 -25.96 -17.73 -23.49
N ALA A 655 -26.84 -18.02 -22.54
CA ALA A 655 -27.08 -17.19 -21.36
C ALA A 655 -25.83 -17.02 -20.49
N CYS A 656 -25.12 -18.11 -20.20
CA CYS A 656 -23.87 -18.04 -19.44
C CYS A 656 -22.77 -17.28 -20.20
N HIS A 657 -22.66 -17.44 -21.52
CA HIS A 657 -21.69 -16.71 -22.35
C HIS A 657 -21.99 -15.21 -22.38
N ALA A 658 -23.27 -14.82 -22.48
CA ALA A 658 -23.69 -13.43 -22.42
C ALA A 658 -23.40 -12.81 -21.03
N ILE A 659 -23.69 -13.52 -19.93
CA ILE A 659 -23.39 -13.04 -18.58
C ILE A 659 -21.88 -13.02 -18.32
N ALA A 660 -21.10 -13.91 -18.95
CA ALA A 660 -19.64 -13.81 -18.97
C ALA A 660 -19.17 -12.53 -19.68
N ALA A 661 -19.78 -12.12 -20.80
CA ALA A 661 -19.48 -10.84 -21.45
C ALA A 661 -19.73 -9.63 -20.52
N LEU A 662 -20.75 -9.65 -19.66
CA LEU A 662 -20.90 -8.63 -18.61
C LEU A 662 -19.75 -8.67 -17.57
N CYS A 663 -19.27 -9.86 -17.19
CA CYS A 663 -18.11 -10.00 -16.31
C CYS A 663 -16.86 -9.38 -16.93
N GLU A 664 -16.66 -9.59 -18.24
CA GLU A 664 -15.59 -9.00 -19.03
C GLU A 664 -15.70 -7.47 -19.05
N ILE A 665 -16.88 -6.89 -19.34
CA ILE A 665 -17.12 -5.43 -19.31
C ILE A 665 -16.77 -4.83 -17.93
N CYS A 666 -17.18 -5.48 -16.83
CA CYS A 666 -16.81 -5.04 -15.48
C CYS A 666 -15.28 -5.06 -15.26
N SER A 667 -14.59 -6.10 -15.76
CA SER A 667 -13.13 -6.21 -15.67
C SER A 667 -12.43 -5.14 -16.51
N ILE A 668 -12.89 -4.88 -17.73
CA ILE A 668 -12.27 -3.92 -18.66
C ILE A 668 -12.46 -2.49 -18.16
N ASN A 669 -13.66 -2.11 -17.73
CA ASN A 669 -13.91 -0.78 -17.14
C ASN A 669 -13.02 -0.52 -15.91
N SER A 670 -12.83 -1.53 -15.05
CA SER A 670 -11.92 -1.43 -13.91
C SER A 670 -10.46 -1.22 -14.33
N LEU A 671 -10.03 -1.78 -15.46
CA LEU A 671 -8.67 -1.60 -15.97
C LEU A 671 -8.49 -0.20 -16.61
N ILE A 672 -9.50 0.26 -17.36
CA ILE A 672 -9.53 1.59 -17.96
C ILE A 672 -9.51 2.68 -16.87
N SER A 673 -10.42 2.59 -15.89
CA SER A 673 -10.59 3.63 -14.87
C SER A 673 -9.46 3.71 -13.85
N ASN A 674 -8.80 2.58 -13.54
CA ASN A 674 -7.78 2.54 -12.49
C ASN A 674 -6.34 2.59 -13.05
N PHE A 675 -6.07 2.15 -14.28
CA PHE A 675 -4.71 2.07 -14.82
C PHE A 675 -4.53 2.90 -16.08
N ILE A 676 -5.28 2.59 -17.14
CA ILE A 676 -5.00 3.10 -18.49
C ILE A 676 -5.21 4.62 -18.54
N LEU A 677 -6.32 5.13 -17.99
CA LEU A 677 -6.56 6.59 -17.94
C LEU A 677 -5.66 7.32 -16.92
N PRO A 678 -5.48 6.85 -15.67
CA PRO A 678 -4.59 7.53 -14.73
C PRO A 678 -3.13 7.61 -15.21
N LEU A 679 -2.55 6.52 -15.70
CA LEU A 679 -1.13 6.46 -16.10
C LEU A 679 -0.79 7.29 -17.35
N GLN A 680 -1.78 7.68 -18.15
CA GLN A 680 -1.59 8.64 -19.26
C GLN A 680 -1.68 10.11 -18.80
N GLY A 681 -2.30 10.39 -17.66
CA GLY A 681 -2.67 11.74 -17.22
C GLY A 681 -1.59 12.43 -16.38
N ASN A 682 -1.49 13.76 -16.53
CA ASN A 682 -0.42 14.54 -15.88
C ASN A 682 -0.49 14.61 -14.35
N HIS A 683 -1.61 14.25 -13.73
CA HIS A 683 -1.85 14.36 -12.30
C HIS A 683 -0.89 13.50 -11.45
N ILE A 684 -0.52 12.31 -11.91
CA ILE A 684 0.45 11.42 -11.23
C ILE A 684 1.84 11.44 -11.87
N SER A 685 2.12 12.38 -12.79
CA SER A 685 3.37 12.41 -13.56
C SER A 685 4.04 13.77 -13.58
N CYS A 686 5.36 13.80 -13.49
CA CYS A 686 6.17 14.98 -13.78
C CYS A 686 6.22 15.30 -15.30
N LYS A 687 6.89 16.40 -15.67
CA LYS A 687 7.10 16.78 -17.08
C LYS A 687 7.99 15.77 -17.84
N GLU A 688 8.83 15.09 -17.09
CA GLU A 688 9.79 14.07 -17.53
C GLU A 688 9.11 12.71 -17.80
N GLY A 689 7.77 12.64 -17.66
CA GLY A 689 6.97 11.48 -18.04
C GLY A 689 6.97 10.32 -17.03
N ARG A 690 7.68 10.45 -15.90
CA ARG A 690 7.75 9.45 -14.84
C ARG A 690 6.55 9.55 -13.90
N ILE A 691 6.09 8.41 -13.39
CA ILE A 691 4.97 8.28 -12.45
C ILE A 691 5.50 8.18 -11.02
N HIS A 692 4.96 9.00 -10.11
CA HIS A 692 5.41 9.11 -8.73
C HIS A 692 4.36 8.61 -7.74
N CYS A 693 4.42 7.31 -7.40
CA CYS A 693 3.45 6.64 -6.53
C CYS A 693 3.76 6.84 -5.05
N SER A 694 2.85 7.41 -4.26
CA SER A 694 3.07 7.59 -2.81
C SER A 694 3.21 6.26 -2.06
N LEU A 695 4.37 6.02 -1.45
CA LEU A 695 4.76 4.81 -0.73
C LEU A 695 4.54 5.01 0.76
N ASN A 696 3.86 4.08 1.42
CA ASN A 696 3.40 4.29 2.79
C ASN A 696 3.56 2.99 3.63
N ILE A 697 4.13 3.09 4.83
CA ILE A 697 4.22 1.98 5.82
C ILE A 697 2.87 1.79 6.54
N ASN A 698 1.75 1.84 5.81
CA ASN A 698 0.44 2.07 6.40
C ASN A 698 -0.34 0.83 6.84
N THR A 699 0.15 -0.38 6.54
CA THR A 699 -0.55 -1.65 6.83
C THR A 699 -0.28 -2.16 8.24
N GLU A 700 -1.21 -2.95 8.80
CA GLU A 700 -1.09 -3.51 10.16
C GLU A 700 0.05 -4.54 10.29
N THR A 701 0.51 -5.12 9.17
CA THR A 701 1.68 -6.02 9.08
C THR A 701 2.98 -5.26 8.82
N GLY A 702 2.92 -4.03 8.31
CA GLY A 702 4.09 -3.24 7.91
C GLY A 702 4.58 -3.47 6.47
N ARG A 703 3.89 -4.31 5.67
CA ARG A 703 4.09 -4.31 4.21
C ARG A 703 3.81 -2.89 3.67
N LEU A 704 4.59 -2.44 2.69
CA LEU A 704 4.33 -1.20 1.99
C LEU A 704 2.95 -1.25 1.30
N SER A 705 2.29 -0.09 1.26
CA SER A 705 1.09 0.11 0.46
C SER A 705 1.29 1.33 -0.43
N ALA A 706 1.32 1.12 -1.75
CA ALA A 706 1.02 2.18 -2.70
C ALA A 706 -0.48 2.51 -2.63
N ARG A 707 -0.84 3.79 -2.88
CA ARG A 707 -2.21 4.13 -3.27
C ARG A 707 -2.38 3.85 -4.78
N ALA A 708 -3.63 3.78 -5.22
CA ALA A 708 -4.07 3.22 -6.50
C ALA A 708 -3.09 3.41 -7.69
N PRO A 709 -2.78 2.36 -8.48
CA PRO A 709 -3.66 1.20 -8.71
C PRO A 709 -3.05 -0.19 -8.46
N ASN A 710 -3.91 -1.23 -8.40
CA ASN A 710 -3.57 -2.59 -7.92
C ASN A 710 -3.39 -3.61 -9.08
N LEU A 711 -2.18 -3.67 -9.68
CA LEU A 711 -1.96 -4.28 -11.00
C LEU A 711 -2.49 -5.70 -11.17
N GLN A 712 -3.53 -5.82 -12.01
CA GLN A 712 -3.92 -7.05 -12.68
C GLN A 712 -3.44 -6.98 -14.12
N ASP A 713 -2.57 -7.91 -14.54
CA ASP A 713 -1.76 -7.79 -15.76
C ASP A 713 -2.49 -8.13 -17.08
N ARG A 714 -3.81 -7.91 -17.12
CA ARG A 714 -4.59 -7.94 -18.36
C ARG A 714 -4.22 -6.71 -19.20
N TYR A 715 -4.19 -6.88 -20.52
CA TYR A 715 -3.56 -5.94 -21.46
C TYR A 715 -2.05 -5.73 -21.26
N LYS A 716 -1.36 -6.57 -20.47
CA LYS A 716 0.08 -6.45 -20.18
C LYS A 716 0.46 -5.05 -19.70
N ILE A 717 -0.33 -4.45 -18.79
CA ILE A 717 -0.10 -3.07 -18.31
C ILE A 717 1.32 -2.88 -17.75
N ARG A 718 1.98 -3.93 -17.24
CA ARG A 718 3.41 -3.89 -16.87
C ARG A 718 4.35 -3.52 -18.03
N GLN A 719 4.01 -3.82 -19.27
CA GLN A 719 4.83 -3.51 -20.45
C GLN A 719 4.91 -2.01 -20.73
N ALA A 720 3.95 -1.22 -20.22
CA ALA A 720 3.99 0.25 -20.29
C ALA A 720 5.08 0.85 -19.39
N PHE A 721 5.54 0.15 -18.35
CA PHE A 721 6.58 0.64 -17.44
C PHE A 721 7.96 0.24 -17.98
N VAL A 722 8.75 1.25 -18.34
CA VAL A 722 9.97 1.12 -19.15
C VAL A 722 11.18 1.73 -18.45
N ALA A 723 12.39 1.34 -18.86
CA ALA A 723 13.60 2.09 -18.54
C ALA A 723 13.68 3.38 -19.38
N ALA A 724 14.40 4.40 -18.90
CA ALA A 724 14.79 5.54 -19.72
C ALA A 724 15.81 5.12 -20.82
N PRO A 725 15.94 5.87 -21.93
CA PRO A 725 16.88 5.55 -23.00
C PRO A 725 18.32 5.38 -22.48
N GLY A 726 18.94 4.24 -22.80
CA GLY A 726 20.27 3.85 -22.32
C GLY A 726 20.27 3.04 -21.02
N ASN A 727 19.22 3.12 -20.20
CA ASN A 727 19.06 2.33 -18.99
C ASN A 727 18.39 0.98 -19.26
N THR A 728 18.44 0.10 -18.27
CA THR A 728 17.73 -1.19 -18.21
C THR A 728 17.09 -1.32 -16.83
N LEU A 729 15.94 -2.00 -16.72
CA LEU A 729 15.34 -2.37 -15.44
C LEU A 729 15.95 -3.69 -14.91
N ILE A 730 16.32 -3.72 -13.64
CA ILE A 730 16.45 -4.97 -12.87
C ILE A 730 15.16 -5.16 -12.10
N VAL A 731 14.53 -6.32 -12.27
CA VAL A 731 13.41 -6.78 -11.44
C VAL A 731 13.87 -8.02 -10.70
N ALA A 732 13.75 -8.01 -9.36
CA ALA A 732 14.20 -9.10 -8.51
C ALA A 732 13.14 -9.43 -7.45
N ASP A 733 12.81 -10.72 -7.29
CA ASP A 733 11.69 -11.22 -6.49
C ASP A 733 12.09 -12.43 -5.64
N TYR A 734 11.52 -12.54 -4.44
CA TYR A 734 11.84 -13.63 -3.52
C TYR A 734 11.05 -14.91 -3.83
N GLY A 735 11.76 -16.03 -3.98
CA GLY A 735 11.19 -17.35 -4.15
C GLY A 735 10.39 -17.83 -2.93
N GLN A 736 9.09 -17.50 -2.89
CA GLN A 736 8.12 -17.91 -1.86
C GLN A 736 8.47 -17.45 -0.42
N LEU A 737 8.84 -16.17 -0.25
CA LEU A 737 9.30 -15.56 1.00
C LEU A 737 8.48 -15.95 2.25
N GLU A 738 7.16 -15.77 2.21
CA GLU A 738 6.29 -16.08 3.36
C GLU A 738 6.35 -17.56 3.80
N LEU A 739 6.58 -18.51 2.88
CA LEU A 739 6.70 -19.93 3.22
C LEU A 739 8.09 -20.28 3.78
N ARG A 740 9.16 -19.61 3.32
CA ARG A 740 10.50 -19.74 3.90
C ARG A 740 10.53 -19.20 5.34
N ILE A 741 9.89 -18.06 5.55
CA ILE A 741 9.69 -17.46 6.87
C ILE A 741 8.87 -18.37 7.78
N LEU A 742 7.77 -18.95 7.30
CA LEU A 742 6.99 -19.92 8.08
C LEU A 742 7.81 -21.16 8.46
N ALA A 743 8.65 -21.68 7.55
CA ALA A 743 9.53 -22.81 7.84
C ALA A 743 10.52 -22.51 8.98
N HIS A 744 11.13 -21.33 8.95
CA HIS A 744 12.05 -20.86 9.99
C HIS A 744 11.34 -20.56 11.32
N LEU A 745 10.26 -19.76 11.33
CA LEU A 745 9.54 -19.37 12.54
C LEU A 745 8.90 -20.57 13.27
N ALA A 746 8.49 -21.60 12.53
CA ALA A 746 7.94 -22.84 13.09
C ALA A 746 8.99 -23.94 13.33
N ASP A 747 10.25 -23.74 12.91
CA ASP A 747 11.33 -24.74 12.93
C ASP A 747 10.96 -26.09 12.27
N CYS A 748 10.12 -26.04 11.23
CA CYS A 748 9.49 -27.23 10.67
C CYS A 748 10.44 -27.95 9.71
N LYS A 749 11.11 -28.99 10.20
CA LYS A 749 12.12 -29.79 9.47
C LYS A 749 11.69 -30.17 8.06
N SER A 750 10.47 -30.71 7.89
CA SER A 750 9.91 -31.06 6.57
C SER A 750 9.91 -29.89 5.59
N MET A 751 9.66 -28.66 6.05
CA MET A 751 9.73 -27.46 5.21
C MET A 751 11.17 -26.98 5.00
N LEU A 752 12.00 -26.97 6.06
CA LEU A 752 13.42 -26.58 5.97
C LEU A 752 14.16 -27.44 4.94
N ASP A 753 14.00 -28.76 5.03
CA ASP A 753 14.71 -29.72 4.19
C ASP A 753 14.14 -29.76 2.76
N ALA A 754 12.83 -29.53 2.59
CA ALA A 754 12.23 -29.34 1.27
C ALA A 754 12.69 -28.05 0.55
N PHE A 755 13.11 -27.01 1.28
CA PHE A 755 13.73 -25.82 0.69
C PHE A 755 15.23 -26.00 0.41
N LYS A 756 15.97 -26.71 1.27
CA LYS A 756 17.38 -27.06 1.03
C LYS A 756 17.58 -28.01 -0.15
N ALA A 757 16.63 -28.93 -0.36
CA ALA A 757 16.63 -29.86 -1.48
C ALA A 757 16.30 -29.20 -2.84
N GLY A 758 16.08 -27.87 -2.87
CA GLY A 758 15.70 -27.13 -4.08
C GLY A 758 14.23 -27.32 -4.48
N GLY A 759 13.84 -26.62 -5.54
CA GLY A 759 12.65 -26.94 -6.32
C GLY A 759 11.34 -26.34 -5.88
N ASP A 760 10.35 -26.50 -6.76
CA ASP A 760 9.04 -25.93 -6.56
C ASP A 760 8.34 -26.62 -5.38
N PHE A 761 8.34 -25.92 -4.25
CA PHE A 761 7.75 -26.36 -2.99
C PHE A 761 6.26 -26.77 -3.12
N HIS A 762 5.54 -26.17 -4.07
CA HIS A 762 4.14 -26.54 -4.37
C HIS A 762 4.03 -27.89 -5.11
N SER A 763 4.98 -28.22 -5.97
CA SER A 763 5.11 -29.51 -6.66
C SER A 763 5.47 -30.62 -5.68
N ARG A 764 6.44 -30.38 -4.78
CA ARG A 764 6.73 -31.28 -3.64
C ARG A 764 5.49 -31.50 -2.76
N THR A 765 4.67 -30.46 -2.55
CA THR A 765 3.41 -30.58 -1.81
C THR A 765 2.37 -31.41 -2.58
N ALA A 766 2.23 -31.20 -3.90
CA ALA A 766 1.32 -31.98 -4.74
C ALA A 766 1.69 -33.48 -4.77
N MET A 767 2.97 -33.80 -4.83
CA MET A 767 3.51 -35.17 -4.74
C MET A 767 3.16 -35.87 -3.40
N ASN A 768 3.03 -35.12 -2.29
CA ASN A 768 2.54 -35.68 -1.02
C ASN A 768 1.00 -35.76 -0.94
N MET A 769 0.28 -34.94 -1.73
CA MET A 769 -1.20 -34.94 -1.77
C MET A 769 -1.79 -36.01 -2.71
N TYR A 770 -1.08 -36.36 -3.79
CA TYR A 770 -1.60 -37.17 -4.89
C TYR A 770 -0.67 -38.34 -5.23
N GLN A 771 -1.13 -39.56 -4.96
CA GLN A 771 -0.34 -40.79 -5.15
C GLN A 771 0.14 -40.97 -6.61
N HIS A 772 -0.70 -40.68 -7.60
CA HIS A 772 -0.32 -40.75 -9.02
C HIS A 772 0.78 -39.75 -9.42
N ILE A 773 0.95 -38.64 -8.69
CA ILE A 773 2.04 -37.68 -8.92
C ILE A 773 3.34 -38.22 -8.33
N ARG A 774 3.28 -38.88 -7.16
CA ARG A 774 4.43 -39.59 -6.58
C ARG A 774 4.93 -40.67 -7.54
N GLU A 775 4.03 -41.52 -8.02
CA GLU A 775 4.33 -42.58 -9.00
C GLU A 775 4.97 -41.99 -10.27
N ALA A 776 4.41 -40.92 -10.83
CA ALA A 776 4.98 -40.26 -12.02
C ALA A 776 6.38 -39.62 -11.80
N VAL A 777 6.75 -39.28 -10.55
CA VAL A 777 8.11 -38.82 -10.20
C VAL A 777 9.05 -40.02 -9.98
N GLU A 778 8.57 -41.07 -9.32
CA GLU A 778 9.32 -42.30 -9.06
C GLU A 778 9.61 -43.11 -10.34
N GLU A 779 8.76 -43.00 -11.35
CA GLU A 779 8.94 -43.55 -12.71
C GLU A 779 9.75 -42.61 -13.65
N GLU A 780 10.34 -41.53 -13.14
CA GLU A 780 11.08 -40.48 -13.89
C GLU A 780 10.31 -39.79 -15.03
N LYS A 781 8.98 -39.96 -15.09
CA LYS A 781 8.11 -39.35 -16.14
C LYS A 781 7.99 -37.83 -16.00
N VAL A 782 8.18 -37.29 -14.80
CA VAL A 782 8.24 -35.83 -14.53
C VAL A 782 9.31 -35.47 -13.50
N ILE A 783 9.91 -34.29 -13.64
CA ILE A 783 10.94 -33.76 -12.73
C ILE A 783 10.46 -32.55 -11.91
N LEU A 784 11.04 -32.36 -10.73
CA LEU A 784 10.75 -31.23 -9.83
C LEU A 784 11.51 -29.95 -10.19
N GLU A 785 12.71 -30.10 -10.76
CA GLU A 785 13.61 -29.05 -11.22
C GLU A 785 14.30 -29.45 -12.51
N TRP A 786 14.76 -28.44 -13.24
CA TRP A 786 15.71 -28.57 -14.34
C TRP A 786 16.53 -27.29 -14.41
N HIS A 787 17.84 -27.42 -14.54
CA HIS A 787 18.76 -26.32 -14.81
C HIS A 787 19.27 -26.46 -16.24
N PRO A 788 19.09 -25.45 -17.12
CA PRO A 788 19.59 -25.50 -18.47
C PRO A 788 21.11 -25.69 -18.50
N GLN A 789 21.58 -26.70 -19.22
CA GLN A 789 22.99 -26.85 -19.54
C GLN A 789 23.29 -26.22 -20.92
N PRO A 790 24.53 -25.77 -21.20
CA PRO A 790 24.88 -25.20 -22.49
C PRO A 790 24.52 -26.15 -23.65
N GLY A 791 23.62 -25.70 -24.53
CA GLY A 791 23.09 -26.49 -25.64
C GLY A 791 21.77 -27.23 -25.40
N GLN A 792 21.15 -27.12 -24.21
CA GLN A 792 19.80 -27.65 -23.95
C GLN A 792 18.78 -26.51 -23.77
N GLU A 793 17.88 -26.34 -24.75
CA GLU A 793 16.80 -25.34 -24.69
C GLU A 793 15.58 -25.79 -23.86
N LYS A 794 15.41 -27.10 -23.64
CA LYS A 794 14.23 -27.71 -23.01
C LYS A 794 14.62 -28.87 -22.07
N PRO A 795 13.84 -29.12 -21.01
CA PRO A 795 14.09 -30.24 -20.10
C PRO A 795 13.90 -31.60 -20.80
N PRO A 796 14.62 -32.66 -20.37
CA PRO A 796 14.54 -33.99 -21.00
C PRO A 796 13.20 -34.69 -20.76
N VAL A 797 12.53 -34.38 -19.65
CA VAL A 797 11.15 -34.81 -19.34
C VAL A 797 10.37 -33.62 -18.76
N PRO A 798 9.04 -33.58 -18.84
CA PRO A 798 8.25 -32.43 -18.37
C PRO A 798 8.47 -32.13 -16.89
N LEU A 799 8.44 -30.85 -16.52
CA LEU A 799 8.39 -30.47 -15.11
C LEU A 799 7.00 -30.79 -14.55
N LEU A 800 6.94 -31.31 -13.32
CA LEU A 800 5.68 -31.61 -12.60
C LEU A 800 4.73 -30.40 -12.60
N LYS A 801 5.30 -29.19 -12.50
CA LYS A 801 4.57 -27.91 -12.51
C LYS A 801 3.73 -27.68 -13.78
N ASP A 802 4.16 -28.26 -14.90
CA ASP A 802 3.58 -28.09 -16.24
C ASP A 802 2.65 -29.28 -16.56
N ALA A 803 3.07 -30.51 -16.25
CA ALA A 803 2.26 -31.72 -16.45
C ALA A 803 1.05 -31.82 -15.49
N PHE A 804 1.23 -31.53 -14.20
CA PHE A 804 0.19 -31.61 -13.16
C PHE A 804 -0.20 -30.21 -12.65
N GLY A 805 -0.40 -29.28 -13.59
CA GLY A 805 -0.64 -27.86 -13.29
C GLY A 805 -1.95 -27.57 -12.54
N ALA A 806 -2.95 -28.45 -12.55
CA ALA A 806 -4.18 -28.29 -11.74
C ALA A 806 -3.94 -28.68 -10.26
N GLU A 807 -3.24 -29.78 -10.04
CA GLU A 807 -2.92 -30.36 -8.73
C GLU A 807 -1.89 -29.49 -8.01
N ARG A 808 -0.88 -28.99 -8.75
CA ARG A 808 0.03 -27.94 -8.25
C ARG A 808 -0.73 -26.66 -7.87
N ARG A 809 -1.77 -26.25 -8.61
CA ARG A 809 -2.60 -25.09 -8.22
C ARG A 809 -3.38 -25.34 -6.93
N LYS A 810 -3.93 -26.55 -6.73
CA LYS A 810 -4.56 -26.96 -5.45
C LYS A 810 -3.53 -26.95 -4.31
N ALA A 811 -2.34 -27.55 -4.51
CA ALA A 811 -1.27 -27.58 -3.52
C ALA A 811 -0.69 -26.18 -3.19
N LYS A 812 -0.57 -25.30 -4.18
CA LYS A 812 -0.23 -23.87 -3.98
C LYS A 812 -1.28 -23.18 -3.12
N MET A 813 -2.56 -23.36 -3.45
CA MET A 813 -3.67 -22.83 -2.67
C MET A 813 -3.67 -23.37 -1.23
N LEU A 814 -3.32 -24.65 -1.02
CA LEU A 814 -3.20 -25.26 0.32
C LEU A 814 -2.14 -24.56 1.17
N ASN A 815 -0.91 -24.43 0.65
CA ASN A 815 0.21 -23.87 1.41
C ASN A 815 -0.07 -22.43 1.86
N PHE A 816 -0.59 -21.58 0.97
CA PHE A 816 -1.00 -20.22 1.35
C PHE A 816 -2.24 -20.21 2.25
N SER A 817 -3.22 -21.09 2.04
CA SER A 817 -4.39 -21.20 2.93
C SER A 817 -4.01 -21.56 4.37
N ILE A 818 -2.98 -22.39 4.55
CA ILE A 818 -2.48 -22.79 5.88
C ILE A 818 -1.63 -21.69 6.51
N ALA A 819 -0.76 -21.03 5.74
CA ALA A 819 -0.06 -19.82 6.19
C ALA A 819 -1.04 -18.72 6.65
N TYR A 820 -2.25 -18.69 6.09
CA TYR A 820 -3.33 -17.75 6.44
C TYR A 820 -4.40 -18.29 7.41
N GLY A 821 -4.18 -19.44 8.05
CA GLY A 821 -5.07 -20.00 9.08
C GLY A 821 -6.50 -20.33 8.58
N LYS A 822 -6.67 -20.70 7.31
CA LYS A 822 -7.96 -20.99 6.70
C LYS A 822 -8.57 -22.29 7.24
N THR A 823 -9.89 -22.32 7.39
CA THR A 823 -10.63 -23.49 7.90
C THR A 823 -10.94 -24.51 6.80
N ALA A 824 -11.16 -25.77 7.17
CA ALA A 824 -11.55 -26.83 6.24
C ALA A 824 -12.83 -26.52 5.45
N HIS A 825 -13.81 -25.83 6.04
CA HIS A 825 -15.01 -25.36 5.33
C HIS A 825 -14.67 -24.32 4.25
N GLY A 826 -13.74 -23.41 4.55
CA GLY A 826 -13.24 -22.45 3.57
C GLY A 826 -12.46 -23.12 2.43
N LEU A 827 -11.65 -24.14 2.74
CA LEU A 827 -10.91 -24.91 1.75
C LEU A 827 -11.84 -25.74 0.84
N ALA A 828 -12.83 -26.42 1.44
CA ALA A 828 -13.83 -27.20 0.73
C ALA A 828 -14.58 -26.37 -0.33
N ARG A 829 -15.01 -25.16 0.04
CA ARG A 829 -15.68 -24.22 -0.86
C ARG A 829 -14.78 -23.76 -2.02
N ASP A 830 -13.53 -23.39 -1.72
CA ASP A 830 -12.56 -22.95 -2.75
C ASP A 830 -12.23 -24.05 -3.77
N TRP A 831 -12.18 -25.31 -3.34
CA TRP A 831 -11.86 -26.46 -4.19
C TRP A 831 -13.08 -27.12 -4.85
N LYS A 832 -14.31 -26.73 -4.48
CA LYS A 832 -15.56 -27.46 -4.79
C LYS A 832 -15.56 -28.93 -4.32
N VAL A 833 -14.96 -29.23 -3.17
CA VAL A 833 -14.85 -30.60 -2.61
C VAL A 833 -15.68 -30.79 -1.33
N SER A 834 -15.82 -32.03 -0.86
CA SER A 834 -16.50 -32.31 0.40
C SER A 834 -15.74 -31.73 1.60
N VAL A 835 -16.46 -31.33 2.65
CA VAL A 835 -15.84 -30.86 3.92
C VAL A 835 -15.04 -31.98 4.59
N LYS A 836 -15.36 -33.26 4.33
CA LYS A 836 -14.58 -34.41 4.80
C LYS A 836 -13.22 -34.47 4.10
N GLU A 837 -13.23 -34.49 2.77
CA GLU A 837 -12.02 -34.51 1.94
C GLU A 837 -11.08 -33.34 2.28
N ALA A 838 -11.61 -32.12 2.41
CA ALA A 838 -10.81 -30.96 2.84
C ALA A 838 -10.20 -31.12 4.24
N LYS A 839 -10.89 -31.79 5.19
CA LYS A 839 -10.32 -32.12 6.52
C LYS A 839 -9.24 -33.18 6.41
N ASP A 840 -9.46 -34.22 5.61
CA ASP A 840 -8.52 -35.34 5.45
C ASP A 840 -7.24 -34.88 4.73
N THR A 841 -7.33 -34.00 3.72
CA THR A 841 -6.16 -33.37 3.09
C THR A 841 -5.39 -32.46 4.05
N LEU A 842 -6.09 -31.66 4.88
CA LEU A 842 -5.44 -30.85 5.91
C LEU A 842 -4.73 -31.72 6.96
N LYS A 843 -5.34 -32.85 7.36
CA LYS A 843 -4.73 -33.82 8.28
C LYS A 843 -3.45 -34.42 7.72
N LEU A 844 -3.43 -34.76 6.42
CA LEU A 844 -2.23 -35.23 5.71
C LEU A 844 -1.15 -34.14 5.57
N TRP A 845 -1.53 -32.88 5.38
CA TRP A 845 -0.54 -31.80 5.35
C TRP A 845 0.14 -31.59 6.71
N TYR A 846 -0.62 -31.69 7.81
CA TYR A 846 -0.12 -31.54 9.18
C TYR A 846 0.56 -32.79 9.74
N SER A 847 0.37 -34.00 9.19
CA SER A 847 1.11 -35.20 9.65
C SER A 847 2.62 -35.04 9.46
N ASP A 848 3.01 -34.38 8.38
CA ASP A 848 4.41 -34.15 8.00
C ASP A 848 4.98 -32.86 8.62
N ARG A 849 4.11 -31.98 9.12
CA ARG A 849 4.40 -30.57 9.50
C ARG A 849 3.79 -30.21 10.86
N LYS A 850 4.02 -31.08 11.84
CA LYS A 850 3.45 -30.97 13.20
C LYS A 850 3.91 -29.70 13.93
N GLU A 851 5.12 -29.24 13.63
CA GLU A 851 5.73 -28.05 14.21
C GLU A 851 4.98 -26.77 13.78
N VAL A 852 4.49 -26.71 12.54
CA VAL A 852 3.64 -25.59 12.06
C VAL A 852 2.35 -25.52 12.87
N LEU A 853 1.71 -26.65 13.14
CA LEU A 853 0.48 -26.69 13.94
C LEU A 853 0.75 -26.25 15.39
N ALA A 854 1.83 -26.73 16.01
CA ALA A 854 2.24 -26.31 17.35
C ALA A 854 2.55 -24.81 17.42
N TRP A 855 3.27 -24.28 16.41
CA TRP A 855 3.56 -22.86 16.27
C TRP A 855 2.30 -22.01 16.11
N GLN A 856 1.35 -22.42 15.26
CA GLN A 856 0.07 -21.72 15.09
C GLN A 856 -0.71 -21.64 16.41
N MET A 857 -0.77 -22.74 17.18
CA MET A 857 -1.42 -22.73 18.51
C MET A 857 -0.70 -21.81 19.50
N LYS A 858 0.64 -21.75 19.46
CA LYS A 858 1.43 -20.78 20.25
C LYS A 858 1.09 -19.33 19.88
N GLN A 859 0.93 -19.00 18.59
CA GLN A 859 0.54 -17.63 18.18
C GLN A 859 -0.88 -17.27 18.64
N LYS A 860 -1.83 -18.22 18.56
CA LYS A 860 -3.18 -18.03 19.14
C LYS A 860 -3.12 -17.77 20.64
N GLN A 861 -2.35 -18.57 21.38
CA GLN A 861 -2.22 -18.42 22.83
C GLN A 861 -1.61 -17.06 23.21
N LEU A 862 -0.58 -16.59 22.50
CA LEU A 862 -0.01 -15.26 22.68
C LEU A 862 -1.04 -14.13 22.43
N ALA A 863 -1.91 -14.29 21.43
CA ALA A 863 -2.99 -13.35 21.16
C ALA A 863 -4.11 -13.38 22.20
N HIS A 864 -4.34 -14.49 22.89
CA HIS A 864 -5.27 -14.58 24.04
C HIS A 864 -4.65 -14.00 25.32
N GLU A 865 -3.42 -14.38 25.67
CA GLU A 865 -2.74 -13.98 26.91
C GLU A 865 -2.21 -12.54 26.87
N LYS A 866 -1.35 -12.24 25.89
CA LYS A 866 -0.61 -10.96 25.79
C LYS A 866 -1.34 -9.94 24.93
N ARG A 867 -2.27 -10.39 24.08
CA ARG A 867 -2.97 -9.60 23.05
C ARG A 867 -2.03 -8.98 22.01
N GLU A 868 -0.79 -9.47 21.91
CA GLU A 868 0.23 -9.00 20.97
C GLU A 868 1.01 -10.20 20.40
N VAL A 869 1.31 -10.17 19.10
CA VAL A 869 2.22 -11.10 18.40
C VAL A 869 3.30 -10.31 17.67
N TYR A 870 4.44 -10.95 17.40
CA TYR A 870 5.68 -10.27 17.01
C TYR A 870 6.20 -10.78 15.66
N THR A 871 6.86 -9.90 14.89
CA THR A 871 7.65 -10.28 13.70
C THR A 871 9.06 -10.74 14.08
N LEU A 872 9.83 -11.20 13.09
CA LEU A 872 11.23 -11.58 13.18
C LEU A 872 12.09 -10.48 13.83
N LEU A 873 11.86 -9.21 13.47
CA LEU A 873 12.54 -8.05 14.06
C LEU A 873 11.78 -7.40 15.23
N GLY A 874 10.80 -8.10 15.82
CA GLY A 874 10.16 -7.73 17.09
C GLY A 874 9.03 -6.69 16.98
N ARG A 875 8.60 -6.31 15.78
CA ARG A 875 7.45 -5.40 15.63
C ARG A 875 6.17 -6.09 16.10
N SER A 876 5.40 -5.44 16.97
CA SER A 876 4.18 -6.01 17.55
C SER A 876 2.90 -5.65 16.77
N ARG A 877 2.08 -6.62 16.38
CA ARG A 877 0.66 -6.39 16.04
C ARG A 877 -0.20 -6.66 17.26
N ARG A 878 -1.13 -5.75 17.56
CA ARG A 878 -1.93 -5.75 18.79
C ARG A 878 -3.39 -6.10 18.52
N PHE A 879 -4.07 -6.69 19.49
CA PHE A 879 -5.44 -7.18 19.36
C PHE A 879 -6.35 -6.66 20.49
N PRO A 880 -7.66 -6.49 20.24
CA PRO A 880 -8.63 -6.14 21.28
C PRO A 880 -8.81 -7.30 22.28
N ASN A 881 -9.40 -7.00 23.45
CA ASN A 881 -9.72 -8.02 24.45
C ASN A 881 -10.77 -9.01 23.90
N MET A 882 -10.46 -10.32 23.93
CA MET A 882 -11.34 -11.37 23.41
C MET A 882 -12.42 -11.88 24.40
N ALA A 883 -12.45 -11.36 25.63
CA ALA A 883 -13.43 -11.73 26.67
C ALA A 883 -14.89 -11.58 26.23
N HIS A 884 -15.21 -10.55 25.44
CA HIS A 884 -16.56 -10.30 24.89
C HIS A 884 -16.62 -10.42 23.37
N ALA A 885 -15.59 -11.00 22.74
CA ALA A 885 -15.55 -11.16 21.28
C ALA A 885 -16.46 -12.30 20.81
N THR A 886 -17.26 -12.05 19.77
CA THR A 886 -18.08 -13.08 19.12
C THR A 886 -17.21 -14.17 18.48
N SER A 887 -17.80 -15.33 18.19
CA SER A 887 -17.07 -16.44 17.53
C SER A 887 -16.41 -15.99 16.21
N GLY A 888 -17.09 -15.17 15.41
CA GLY A 888 -16.55 -14.59 14.19
C GLY A 888 -15.36 -13.63 14.43
N GLN A 889 -15.45 -12.78 15.45
CA GLN A 889 -14.37 -11.87 15.84
C GLN A 889 -13.15 -12.63 16.38
N ARG A 890 -13.36 -13.59 17.28
CA ARG A 890 -12.29 -14.47 17.81
C ARG A 890 -11.59 -15.22 16.69
N GLY A 891 -12.36 -15.83 15.77
CA GLY A 891 -11.81 -16.49 14.60
C GLY A 891 -11.05 -15.55 13.65
N HIS A 892 -11.43 -14.28 13.55
CA HIS A 892 -10.67 -13.28 12.81
C HIS A 892 -9.34 -12.96 13.52
N ILE A 893 -9.35 -12.72 14.83
CA ILE A 893 -8.16 -12.41 15.61
C ILE A 893 -7.17 -13.58 15.61
N GLU A 894 -7.64 -14.82 15.76
CA GLU A 894 -6.76 -16.01 15.70
C GLU A 894 -6.08 -16.19 14.34
N ARG A 895 -6.74 -15.86 13.23
CA ARG A 895 -6.08 -15.80 11.92
C ARG A 895 -5.12 -14.62 11.85
N ALA A 896 -5.54 -13.44 12.30
CA ALA A 896 -4.70 -12.24 12.33
C ALA A 896 -3.39 -12.45 13.14
N ALA A 897 -3.43 -13.28 14.18
CA ALA A 897 -2.31 -13.68 15.03
C ALA A 897 -1.35 -14.68 14.36
N ILE A 898 -1.87 -15.60 13.54
CA ILE A 898 -1.05 -16.53 12.73
C ILE A 898 -0.38 -15.78 11.58
N ASN A 899 -1.13 -14.91 10.89
CA ASN A 899 -0.66 -14.30 9.65
C ASN A 899 0.35 -13.17 9.90
N ALA A 900 0.17 -12.36 10.96
CA ALA A 900 1.00 -11.17 11.17
C ALA A 900 2.49 -11.43 11.40
N PRO A 901 2.92 -12.45 12.18
CA PRO A 901 4.33 -12.83 12.26
C PRO A 901 4.92 -13.16 10.89
N VAL A 902 4.22 -13.93 10.04
CA VAL A 902 4.72 -14.33 8.72
C VAL A 902 4.80 -13.13 7.77
N GLN A 903 3.67 -12.45 7.54
CA GLN A 903 3.59 -11.36 6.57
C GLN A 903 4.35 -10.10 7.02
N GLY A 904 4.45 -9.88 8.33
CA GLY A 904 5.24 -8.80 8.89
C GLY A 904 6.74 -9.08 8.82
N SER A 905 7.18 -10.32 9.03
CA SER A 905 8.58 -10.69 8.81
C SER A 905 8.97 -10.66 7.32
N ALA A 906 8.02 -10.90 6.40
CA ALA A 906 8.25 -10.72 4.97
C ALA A 906 8.51 -9.24 4.63
N ALA A 907 7.74 -8.32 5.24
CA ALA A 907 8.02 -6.89 5.15
C ALA A 907 9.35 -6.50 5.82
N ASP A 908 9.73 -7.14 6.94
CA ASP A 908 11.03 -6.92 7.58
C ASP A 908 12.19 -7.32 6.65
N VAL A 909 12.11 -8.50 6.01
CA VAL A 909 13.13 -8.99 5.05
C VAL A 909 13.23 -8.06 3.84
N ALA A 910 12.10 -7.64 3.25
CA ALA A 910 12.10 -6.72 2.11
C ALA A 910 12.69 -5.34 2.46
N MET A 911 12.30 -4.79 3.62
CA MET A 911 12.87 -3.55 4.18
C MET A 911 14.38 -3.65 4.36
N CYS A 912 14.86 -4.74 4.96
CA CYS A 912 16.29 -5.00 5.15
C CYS A 912 17.04 -5.10 3.82
N ALA A 913 16.50 -5.80 2.81
CA ALA A 913 17.10 -5.86 1.48
C ALA A 913 17.21 -4.49 0.80
N MET A 914 16.17 -3.66 0.90
CA MET A 914 16.19 -2.28 0.37
C MET A 914 17.22 -1.40 1.10
N LEU A 915 17.40 -1.60 2.41
CA LEU A 915 18.45 -0.93 3.18
C LEU A 915 19.85 -1.36 2.72
N GLU A 916 20.10 -2.65 2.51
CA GLU A 916 21.39 -3.14 1.99
C GLU A 916 21.65 -2.67 0.55
N ILE A 917 20.61 -2.58 -0.29
CA ILE A 917 20.70 -2.02 -1.65
C ILE A 917 21.09 -0.53 -1.62
N ASP A 918 20.49 0.32 -0.78
CA ASP A 918 20.93 1.72 -0.66
C ASP A 918 22.34 1.82 -0.02
N ARG A 919 22.65 0.98 0.98
CA ARG A 919 23.99 0.96 1.62
C ARG A 919 25.10 0.57 0.64
N ASN A 920 24.79 -0.15 -0.44
CA ASN A 920 25.77 -0.61 -1.41
C ASN A 920 26.39 0.55 -2.22
N THR A 921 27.66 0.87 -1.96
CA THR A 921 28.38 1.93 -2.69
C THR A 921 28.54 1.60 -4.17
N ARG A 922 28.73 0.32 -4.52
CA ARG A 922 29.00 -0.09 -5.90
C ARG A 922 27.79 0.08 -6.81
N LEU A 923 26.57 -0.15 -6.32
CA LEU A 923 25.34 0.17 -7.07
C LEU A 923 25.24 1.68 -7.33
N LYS A 924 25.56 2.52 -6.34
CA LYS A 924 25.58 3.98 -6.46
C LYS A 924 26.66 4.48 -7.44
N GLU A 925 27.87 3.92 -7.39
CA GLU A 925 28.95 4.19 -8.37
C GLU A 925 28.54 3.83 -9.80
N LEU A 926 27.80 2.73 -9.97
CA LEU A 926 27.29 2.26 -11.26
C LEU A 926 26.02 3.01 -11.71
N GLY A 927 25.53 4.00 -10.96
CA GLY A 927 24.34 4.79 -11.31
C GLY A 927 22.99 4.10 -11.14
N TRP A 928 22.91 3.01 -10.36
CA TRP A 928 21.65 2.28 -10.15
C TRP A 928 20.79 2.90 -9.05
N THR A 929 19.52 3.12 -9.39
CA THR A 929 18.52 3.74 -8.51
C THR A 929 17.38 2.76 -8.23
N LEU A 930 17.01 2.61 -6.96
CA LEU A 930 15.84 1.84 -6.54
C LEU A 930 14.56 2.65 -6.83
N LEU A 931 13.66 2.10 -7.64
CA LEU A 931 12.44 2.78 -8.08
C LEU A 931 11.20 2.38 -7.28
N LEU A 932 10.97 1.07 -7.13
CA LEU A 932 9.69 0.54 -6.63
C LEU A 932 9.86 -0.77 -5.86
N GLN A 933 8.92 -1.03 -4.95
CA GLN A 933 8.76 -2.28 -4.23
C GLN A 933 7.30 -2.73 -4.38
N VAL A 934 7.07 -3.97 -4.83
CA VAL A 934 5.73 -4.53 -5.05
C VAL A 934 5.67 -5.96 -4.53
N HIS A 935 4.74 -6.28 -3.62
CA HIS A 935 4.67 -7.59 -2.96
C HIS A 935 6.00 -7.99 -2.27
N ASP A 936 6.76 -8.93 -2.85
CA ASP A 936 8.07 -9.40 -2.37
C ASP A 936 9.20 -9.05 -3.36
N GLU A 937 8.89 -8.22 -4.37
CA GLU A 937 9.76 -7.78 -5.47
C GLU A 937 10.30 -6.35 -5.25
N VAL A 938 11.49 -6.09 -5.79
CA VAL A 938 12.10 -4.76 -5.95
C VAL A 938 12.44 -4.50 -7.42
N ILE A 939 12.35 -3.23 -7.82
CA ILE A 939 12.64 -2.75 -9.17
C ILE A 939 13.70 -1.65 -9.10
N LEU A 940 14.80 -1.81 -9.83
CA LEU A 940 15.86 -0.81 -9.98
C LEU A 940 16.03 -0.42 -11.45
N GLU A 941 16.55 0.77 -11.72
CA GLU A 941 16.93 1.26 -13.04
C GLU A 941 18.37 1.79 -13.02
N GLY A 942 19.12 1.55 -14.09
CA GLY A 942 20.48 2.07 -14.27
C GLY A 942 21.09 1.69 -15.62
N PRO A 943 22.35 2.11 -15.88
CA PRO A 943 23.00 2.01 -17.20
C PRO A 943 23.13 0.56 -17.70
N SER A 944 22.64 0.30 -18.92
CA SER A 944 22.53 -1.05 -19.48
C SER A 944 23.86 -1.82 -19.55
N GLU A 945 24.97 -1.11 -19.77
CA GLU A 945 26.34 -1.66 -19.78
C GLU A 945 26.75 -2.37 -18.48
N SER A 946 26.12 -2.01 -17.35
CA SER A 946 26.46 -2.51 -16.02
C SER A 946 25.40 -3.47 -15.43
N ALA A 947 24.32 -3.74 -16.18
CA ALA A 947 23.13 -4.42 -15.68
C ALA A 947 23.38 -5.82 -15.10
N GLU A 948 24.23 -6.64 -15.73
CA GLU A 948 24.55 -7.98 -15.22
C GLU A 948 25.34 -7.94 -13.91
N LEU A 949 26.28 -6.99 -13.77
CA LEU A 949 27.03 -6.78 -12.53
C LEU A 949 26.10 -6.26 -11.42
N ALA A 950 25.31 -5.23 -11.71
CA ALA A 950 24.34 -4.69 -10.76
C ALA A 950 23.31 -5.75 -10.32
N LYS A 951 22.82 -6.60 -11.24
CA LYS A 951 21.94 -7.74 -10.94
C LYS A 951 22.59 -8.70 -9.94
N SER A 952 23.85 -9.07 -10.13
CA SER A 952 24.55 -9.97 -9.19
C SER A 952 24.64 -9.36 -7.77
N ILE A 953 24.85 -8.04 -7.67
CA ILE A 953 24.90 -7.31 -6.40
C ILE A 953 23.51 -7.23 -5.75
N VAL A 954 22.45 -6.95 -6.52
CA VAL A 954 21.06 -6.94 -6.02
C VAL A 954 20.66 -8.32 -5.49
N VAL A 955 21.01 -9.39 -6.20
CA VAL A 955 20.78 -10.79 -5.74
C VAL A 955 21.55 -11.09 -4.45
N GLU A 956 22.79 -10.60 -4.30
CA GLU A 956 23.53 -10.74 -3.03
C GLU A 956 22.87 -9.96 -1.88
N CYS A 957 22.54 -8.67 -2.08
CA CYS A 957 21.87 -7.84 -1.07
C CYS A 957 20.50 -8.41 -0.64
N MET A 958 19.73 -8.99 -1.57
CA MET A 958 18.45 -9.62 -1.25
C MET A 958 18.61 -11.00 -0.58
N SER A 959 19.56 -11.84 -1.02
CA SER A 959 19.80 -13.16 -0.41
C SER A 959 20.45 -13.07 0.98
N LYS A 960 21.12 -11.94 1.28
CA LYS A 960 21.81 -11.68 2.55
C LYS A 960 21.41 -10.32 3.18
N PRO A 961 20.12 -10.07 3.47
CA PRO A 961 19.60 -8.73 3.75
C PRO A 961 19.92 -8.22 5.15
N PHE A 962 20.49 -9.04 6.04
CA PHE A 962 20.83 -8.66 7.40
C PHE A 962 22.33 -8.36 7.50
N TYR A 963 22.75 -7.16 7.07
CA TYR A 963 24.16 -6.71 7.08
C TYR A 963 25.11 -7.67 6.33
N GLY A 964 24.75 -8.03 5.09
CA GLY A 964 25.48 -9.04 4.32
C GLY A 964 25.36 -10.48 4.86
N THR A 965 24.38 -10.78 5.72
CA THR A 965 24.09 -12.14 6.21
C THR A 965 22.62 -12.56 6.05
N ASN A 966 22.36 -13.85 6.12
CA ASN A 966 21.01 -14.42 6.25
C ASN A 966 20.88 -15.05 7.65
N ILE A 967 19.88 -14.62 8.43
CA ILE A 967 19.59 -15.17 9.77
C ILE A 967 18.58 -16.33 9.74
N LEU A 968 17.94 -16.56 8.60
CA LEU A 968 16.93 -17.62 8.46
C LEU A 968 17.58 -19.00 8.36
N LYS A 969 16.87 -20.02 8.84
CA LYS A 969 17.27 -21.45 8.76
C LYS A 969 17.15 -22.05 7.34
N VAL A 970 16.84 -21.22 6.35
CA VAL A 970 16.70 -21.53 4.93
C VAL A 970 17.23 -20.38 4.10
N ASP A 971 17.83 -20.68 2.96
CA ASP A 971 18.36 -19.68 2.06
C ASP A 971 17.24 -18.83 1.44
N LEU A 972 17.49 -17.52 1.32
CA LEU A 972 16.63 -16.60 0.60
C LEU A 972 16.92 -16.69 -0.90
N ALA A 973 16.20 -17.58 -1.58
CA ALA A 973 16.24 -17.66 -3.04
C ALA A 973 15.64 -16.38 -3.67
N VAL A 974 16.38 -15.79 -4.60
CA VAL A 974 16.01 -14.57 -5.33
C VAL A 974 16.11 -14.90 -6.82
N ASP A 975 15.03 -14.66 -7.56
CA ASP A 975 15.04 -14.67 -9.02
C ASP A 975 15.16 -13.23 -9.50
N ALA A 976 16.00 -12.97 -10.50
CA ALA A 976 16.31 -11.61 -10.95
C ALA A 976 16.64 -11.57 -12.45
N LYS A 977 16.08 -10.57 -13.14
CA LYS A 977 16.12 -10.46 -14.60
C LYS A 977 16.27 -9.00 -15.03
N CYS A 978 17.04 -8.81 -16.11
CA CYS A 978 17.25 -7.52 -16.75
C CYS A 978 16.37 -7.40 -17.99
N ALA A 979 15.57 -6.33 -18.13
CA ALA A 979 14.87 -6.03 -19.38
C ALA A 979 14.54 -4.53 -19.53
N GLN A 980 14.10 -4.15 -20.73
CA GLN A 980 13.71 -2.77 -21.06
C GLN A 980 12.32 -2.36 -20.52
N ASN A 981 11.49 -3.32 -20.12
CA ASN A 981 10.18 -3.07 -19.50
C ASN A 981 9.84 -4.12 -18.42
N TRP A 982 8.98 -3.75 -17.47
CA TRP A 982 8.66 -4.58 -16.30
C TRP A 982 8.00 -5.91 -16.67
N TYR A 983 7.15 -5.95 -17.71
CA TYR A 983 6.54 -7.21 -18.18
C TYR A 983 7.58 -8.19 -18.71
N ALA A 984 8.57 -7.71 -19.47
CA ALA A 984 9.64 -8.53 -20.01
C ALA A 984 10.69 -8.94 -18.95
N ALA A 985 10.80 -8.20 -17.84
CA ALA A 985 11.63 -8.56 -16.68
C ALA A 985 10.91 -9.48 -15.68
N LYS A 986 9.61 -9.74 -15.85
CA LYS A 986 8.86 -10.76 -15.12
C LYS A 986 8.80 -12.09 -15.89
#